data_AF-A0A955F344-F1
#
_entry.id   AF-A0A955F344-F1
#
_cell.length_a   1.000
_cell.length_b   1.000
_cell.length_c   1.000
_cell.angle_alpha   90.00
_cell.angle_beta   90.00
_cell.angle_gamma   90.00
#
_symmetry.space_group_name_H-M   'P 1'
#
loop_
_entity.id
_entity.type
_entity.pdbx_description
1 polymer ?
#
loop_
_entity_poly.entity_id
_entity_poly.type
_entity_poly.pdbx_seq_one_letter_code
_entity_poly.pdbx_strand_id
1 'polypeptide(L)'
;LPLSRLGDGQIIHALAVDLHDEVYETTMRPEKTLEPRDRRLARALDASRDLAQQREVEFLDAGKATFIADRGASRFKVYDDLATVYRFFQTRGRGNDIDRFAFLVDWPDLSIEKKHELYSEHACHELHLFIKEKDPDYFESVIRPYVASKAEKTFMDDYLLGRDLEGYLAPWAFENLNIVERILLTRFISDGGARHIQELLELSPIDTNASTGLFFGAIAGDAHAGKDAQLGLPALKPEEAKAPGAAPDRNDDLKADRRSERPRGLEKAEPEAIVEDPTEAEDLDGESDDFAAEPMNRAEAQEKNIEDLQRQLESKDKTARKKGLRHYSPPESTRSYIESNYWRRTRSDAGGDLIRVNEFWLDFARCPEGQPFVSRHFILATGNLSEMLLALAVLDLPFKAAEHAVKVSGKRLDLTAGSPLLLMREELSEAGTSTDTDPLLISQRFYRLDDPYVYNGNERRDKYVTGEFLVGTGYGSRIVLTNPTSATRKLEVLYQIPRGALPIRKGAWTRSINIELDGYGTMTAEFFFYFPAEGQFEYYPARANHDGGVVARAEGASMTVVRKLSTVDETSWNYVSQNADGPTTLKHLDTHNIRRLDLTRIAWRMRDRSFFDQTLKLLRERHAYDEKLWSYAFLHHDADGARQYLENQDGFLASCGAYLDSPLVAIDPVERLSYQHVDYAPLFNPRAHPFGRRREILNDDFKQQFARLVSILAHRPALSDSDRMSLTCYYLLQDRIEEALGSFARIDPEKLETRIQYDYLRAYLDFFSDDHAIARGIAQDYVDHPVERWRKLFRNVIAQLDEAEGKGVDVVDEGDRDQIQTAAASQAPSLEISVEARKIEIDYRNLESCEIGFVVMDIEFLFSSSPFVNDGAGASAYIRPNRTLTVDLPANGHLISIDLPEEYRNANLIVEAKAAGLRKQQTYFANSLSVQMIESFGQLKVTDAKTEKPLSKVYVKVFARDRDGSVRFHKDGYTDLRGRFDYASLSGPQSTSAVHYAILVLSEDRGAIIEEVRAPSTGN
;
A
#
# COMPACT_ATOMS: atom_id res chain seq x y z
N LEU A 1 -35.42 6.56 38.52
CA LEU A 1 -36.08 5.49 37.74
C LEU A 1 -37.31 4.97 38.49
N PRO A 2 -38.51 4.88 37.89
CA PRO A 2 -39.66 4.24 38.54
C PRO A 2 -39.34 2.76 38.81
N LEU A 3 -39.57 2.29 40.04
CA LEU A 3 -39.27 0.90 40.46
C LEU A 3 -39.93 -0.17 39.57
N SER A 4 -41.05 0.16 38.93
CA SER A 4 -41.77 -0.71 37.99
C SER A 4 -40.99 -1.00 36.70
N ARG A 5 -39.99 -0.19 36.34
CA ARG A 5 -39.16 -0.38 35.13
C ARG A 5 -37.92 -1.26 35.34
N LEU A 6 -37.58 -1.59 36.59
CA LEU A 6 -36.37 -2.34 36.94
C LEU A 6 -36.57 -3.87 36.94
N GLY A 7 -37.78 -4.37 36.62
CA GLY A 7 -38.07 -5.79 36.51
C GLY A 7 -37.83 -6.59 37.80
N ASP A 8 -37.40 -7.85 37.64
CA ASP A 8 -37.14 -8.81 38.72
C ASP A 8 -35.69 -8.80 39.24
N GLY A 9 -34.86 -7.87 38.73
CA GLY A 9 -33.50 -7.67 39.25
C GLY A 9 -33.52 -7.16 40.69
N GLN A 10 -32.75 -7.82 41.56
CA GLN A 10 -32.61 -7.45 42.98
C GLN A 10 -31.39 -6.58 43.24
N ILE A 11 -30.34 -6.71 42.41
CA ILE A 11 -29.13 -5.91 42.50
C ILE A 11 -29.26 -4.77 41.49
N ILE A 12 -29.20 -3.53 41.97
CA ILE A 12 -29.19 -2.33 41.15
C ILE A 12 -27.77 -1.83 41.12
N HIS A 13 -27.20 -1.80 39.92
CA HIS A 13 -25.93 -1.14 39.64
C HIS A 13 -26.22 0.26 39.11
N ALA A 14 -25.73 1.28 39.81
CA ALA A 14 -25.82 2.66 39.39
C ALA A 14 -24.43 3.11 38.96
N LEU A 15 -24.31 3.40 37.67
CA LEU A 15 -23.10 3.94 37.10
C LEU A 15 -23.36 5.35 36.60
N ALA A 16 -22.62 6.30 37.16
CA ALA A 16 -22.59 7.68 36.70
C ALA A 16 -21.23 7.93 36.05
N VAL A 17 -21.26 8.41 34.80
CA VAL A 17 -20.06 8.66 34.00
C VAL A 17 -20.11 10.12 33.55
N ASP A 18 -19.01 10.84 33.72
CA ASP A 18 -18.75 12.09 33.02
C ASP A 18 -17.52 11.96 32.10
N LEU A 19 -17.06 13.07 31.50
CA LEU A 19 -15.93 13.06 30.56
C LEU A 19 -14.59 12.61 31.19
N HIS A 20 -14.47 12.60 32.52
CA HIS A 20 -13.20 12.39 33.23
C HIS A 20 -13.31 11.34 34.36
N ASP A 21 -14.47 11.12 34.95
CA ASP A 21 -14.66 10.18 36.07
C ASP A 21 -15.84 9.22 35.89
N GLU A 22 -15.69 8.03 36.50
CA GLU A 22 -16.70 6.99 36.58
C GLU A 22 -16.93 6.61 38.05
N VAL A 23 -18.17 6.78 38.53
CA VAL A 23 -18.58 6.40 39.89
C VAL A 23 -19.59 5.26 39.82
N TYR A 24 -19.25 4.14 40.45
CA TYR A 24 -20.04 2.93 40.47
C TYR A 24 -20.52 2.60 41.89
N GLU A 25 -21.83 2.49 42.04
CA GLU A 25 -22.49 2.13 43.30
C GLU A 25 -23.42 0.93 43.08
N THR A 26 -23.54 0.09 44.11
CA THR A 26 -24.40 -1.10 44.04
C THR A 26 -25.29 -1.16 45.27
N THR A 27 -26.61 -1.26 45.04
CA THR A 27 -27.59 -1.41 46.12
C THR A 27 -28.49 -2.61 45.87
N MET A 28 -28.97 -3.23 46.95
CA MET A 28 -29.83 -4.41 46.89
C MET A 28 -31.27 -4.08 47.32
N ARG A 29 -32.23 -4.57 46.53
CA ARG A 29 -33.65 -4.56 46.88
C ARG A 29 -33.97 -5.73 47.82
N PRO A 30 -35.07 -5.66 48.58
CA PRO A 30 -35.56 -6.80 49.36
C PRO A 30 -35.74 -8.04 48.48
N GLU A 31 -35.33 -9.19 48.99
CA GLU A 31 -35.35 -10.48 48.28
C GLU A 31 -36.78 -10.81 47.82
N LYS A 32 -36.98 -10.84 46.50
CA LYS A 32 -38.16 -11.40 45.85
C LYS A 32 -37.95 -12.90 45.70
N THR A 33 -38.97 -13.70 45.96
CA THR A 33 -38.96 -15.15 45.71
C THR A 33 -38.66 -15.41 44.22
N LEU A 34 -37.59 -16.15 43.94
CA LEU A 34 -37.19 -16.50 42.57
C LEU A 34 -38.26 -17.39 41.95
N GLU A 35 -38.86 -16.97 40.84
CA GLU A 35 -39.64 -17.87 39.97
C GLU A 35 -38.66 -18.53 38.98
N PRO A 36 -38.23 -19.79 39.20
CA PRO A 36 -37.32 -20.45 38.29
C PRO A 36 -37.97 -20.59 36.92
N ARG A 37 -37.30 -20.07 35.89
CA ARG A 37 -37.74 -20.28 34.52
C ARG A 37 -37.49 -21.73 34.14
N ASP A 38 -38.56 -22.43 33.78
CA ASP A 38 -38.47 -23.81 33.28
C ASP A 38 -37.68 -23.84 31.96
N ARG A 39 -36.42 -24.32 32.03
CA ARG A 39 -35.55 -24.51 30.86
C ARG A 39 -35.68 -25.89 30.21
N ARG A 40 -36.65 -26.71 30.66
CA ARG A 40 -36.95 -27.99 30.00
C ARG A 40 -37.59 -27.70 28.64
N LEU A 41 -37.27 -28.55 27.66
CA LEU A 41 -37.77 -28.43 26.28
C LEU A 41 -39.31 -28.41 26.26
N ALA A 42 -39.91 -27.22 26.11
CA ALA A 42 -41.36 -27.04 26.22
C ALA A 42 -42.17 -27.72 25.09
N ARG A 43 -41.52 -28.00 23.95
CA ARG A 43 -42.09 -28.73 22.80
C ARG A 43 -41.01 -29.61 22.19
N ALA A 44 -41.22 -30.93 22.22
CA ALA A 44 -40.42 -31.87 21.45
C ALA A 44 -40.80 -31.78 19.96
N LEU A 45 -39.84 -32.08 19.09
CA LEU A 45 -40.14 -32.34 17.67
C LEU A 45 -41.06 -33.56 17.57
N ASP A 46 -41.90 -33.58 16.54
CA ASP A 46 -42.78 -34.72 16.28
C ASP A 46 -41.95 -35.94 15.89
N ALA A 47 -41.85 -36.92 16.80
CA ALA A 47 -41.07 -38.14 16.59
C ALA A 47 -41.61 -39.03 15.44
N SER A 48 -42.80 -38.72 14.90
CA SER A 48 -43.35 -39.39 13.71
C SER A 48 -42.91 -38.77 12.37
N ARG A 49 -42.18 -37.64 12.41
CA ARG A 49 -41.69 -36.92 11.24
C ARG A 49 -40.16 -36.89 11.29
N ASP A 50 -39.50 -37.39 10.25
CA ASP A 50 -38.08 -37.14 10.09
C ASP A 50 -37.91 -35.68 9.71
N LEU A 51 -37.16 -34.90 10.47
CA LEU A 51 -36.94 -33.48 10.20
C LEU A 51 -35.44 -33.23 10.06
N ALA A 52 -35.03 -32.55 8.99
CA ALA A 52 -33.68 -32.04 8.78
C ALA A 52 -33.67 -30.52 8.78
N GLN A 53 -32.59 -29.95 9.31
CA GLN A 53 -32.33 -28.53 9.23
C GLN A 53 -31.85 -28.19 7.81
N GLN A 54 -32.59 -27.33 7.12
CA GLN A 54 -32.22 -26.78 5.82
C GLN A 54 -31.71 -25.36 5.97
N ARG A 55 -30.66 -25.06 5.20
CA ARG A 55 -30.05 -23.74 5.08
C ARG A 55 -30.16 -23.31 3.64
N GLU A 56 -30.84 -22.21 3.40
CA GLU A 56 -31.14 -21.74 2.06
C GLU A 56 -30.90 -20.23 1.96
N VAL A 57 -30.43 -19.80 0.79
CA VAL A 57 -30.44 -18.41 0.37
C VAL A 57 -31.29 -18.36 -0.90
N GLU A 58 -32.45 -17.71 -0.80
CA GLU A 58 -33.42 -17.55 -1.88
C GLU A 58 -33.33 -16.12 -2.44
N PHE A 59 -33.29 -15.98 -3.77
CA PHE A 59 -33.41 -14.67 -4.42
C PHE A 59 -34.87 -14.37 -4.75
N LEU A 60 -35.34 -13.18 -4.38
CA LEU A 60 -36.67 -12.67 -4.71
C LEU A 60 -36.54 -11.39 -5.52
N ASP A 61 -37.07 -11.43 -6.73
CA ASP A 61 -37.22 -10.25 -7.59
C ASP A 61 -38.39 -9.37 -7.12
N ALA A 62 -38.42 -8.10 -7.56
CA ALA A 62 -39.49 -7.18 -7.21
C ALA A 62 -40.87 -7.74 -7.59
N GLY A 63 -41.82 -7.67 -6.66
CA GLY A 63 -43.17 -8.20 -6.77
C GLY A 63 -43.31 -9.70 -6.50
N LYS A 64 -42.22 -10.47 -6.35
CA LYS A 64 -42.31 -11.90 -5.99
C LYS A 64 -42.58 -12.07 -4.50
N ALA A 65 -43.31 -13.14 -4.18
CA ALA A 65 -43.69 -13.48 -2.81
C ALA A 65 -43.11 -14.84 -2.40
N THR A 66 -42.71 -14.94 -1.13
CA THR A 66 -42.32 -16.18 -0.45
C THR A 66 -42.98 -16.23 0.92
N PHE A 67 -42.81 -17.34 1.63
CA PHE A 67 -43.29 -17.46 3.00
C PHE A 67 -42.30 -18.20 3.91
N ILE A 68 -42.39 -17.91 5.20
CA ILE A 68 -41.70 -18.58 6.29
C ILE A 68 -42.77 -19.34 7.09
N ALA A 69 -42.66 -20.66 7.16
CA ALA A 69 -43.73 -21.51 7.68
C ALA A 69 -43.91 -21.38 9.21
N ASP A 70 -42.81 -21.34 9.96
CA ASP A 70 -42.80 -21.13 11.41
C ASP A 70 -41.72 -20.11 11.83
N ARG A 71 -42.12 -18.85 11.94
CA ARG A 71 -41.25 -17.74 12.36
C ARG A 71 -40.57 -17.95 13.73
N GLY A 72 -41.17 -18.76 14.60
CA GLY A 72 -40.62 -19.09 15.91
C GLY A 72 -39.47 -20.10 15.83
N ALA A 73 -39.55 -21.04 14.89
CA ALA A 73 -38.56 -22.10 14.68
C ALA A 73 -37.51 -21.75 13.62
N SER A 74 -37.76 -20.75 12.76
CA SER A 74 -36.83 -20.31 11.72
C SER A 74 -35.91 -19.16 12.18
N ARG A 75 -34.67 -19.15 11.66
CA ARG A 75 -33.80 -17.96 11.64
C ARG A 75 -33.73 -17.44 10.22
N PHE A 76 -33.88 -16.15 10.01
CA PHE A 76 -33.78 -15.58 8.68
C PHE A 76 -33.14 -14.18 8.73
N LYS A 77 -32.57 -13.74 7.61
CA LYS A 77 -32.07 -12.39 7.38
C LYS A 77 -32.34 -11.97 5.93
N VAL A 78 -32.72 -10.71 5.74
CA VAL A 78 -32.90 -10.11 4.42
C VAL A 78 -31.67 -9.28 4.07
N TYR A 79 -31.20 -9.42 2.83
CA TYR A 79 -30.20 -8.57 2.19
C TYR A 79 -30.87 -7.95 0.96
N ASP A 80 -31.36 -6.73 1.10
CA ASP A 80 -32.21 -6.00 0.15
C ASP A 80 -31.53 -4.75 -0.43
N ASP A 81 -30.36 -4.36 0.08
CA ASP A 81 -29.52 -3.29 -0.43
C ASP A 81 -28.02 -3.60 -0.34
N LEU A 82 -27.21 -2.80 -1.06
CA LEU A 82 -25.75 -2.91 -1.03
C LEU A 82 -25.17 -2.61 0.36
N ALA A 83 -25.79 -1.71 1.14
CA ALA A 83 -25.38 -1.37 2.50
C ALA A 83 -25.38 -2.59 3.43
N THR A 84 -26.38 -3.46 3.32
CA THR A 84 -26.52 -4.66 4.15
C THR A 84 -25.50 -5.74 3.76
N VAL A 85 -25.20 -5.88 2.46
CA VAL A 85 -24.12 -6.77 1.99
C VAL A 85 -22.75 -6.23 2.42
N TYR A 86 -22.50 -4.94 2.25
CA TYR A 86 -21.27 -4.27 2.66
C TYR A 86 -21.02 -4.44 4.17
N ARG A 87 -22.04 -4.24 5.02
CA ARG A 87 -21.95 -4.51 6.46
C ARG A 87 -21.54 -5.96 6.77
N PHE A 88 -22.07 -6.93 6.03
CA PHE A 88 -21.62 -8.32 6.17
C PHE A 88 -20.13 -8.47 5.79
N PHE A 89 -19.68 -7.89 4.69
CA PHE A 89 -18.27 -7.91 4.31
C PHE A 89 -17.38 -7.21 5.34
N GLN A 90 -17.82 -6.10 5.96
CA GLN A 90 -17.10 -5.45 7.07
C GLN A 90 -16.86 -6.41 8.24
N THR A 91 -17.85 -7.24 8.61
CA THR A 91 -17.65 -8.23 9.69
C THR A 91 -16.60 -9.31 9.37
N ARG A 92 -16.24 -9.45 8.09
CA ARG A 92 -15.30 -10.47 7.60
C ARG A 92 -13.95 -9.89 7.18
N GLY A 93 -13.91 -8.62 6.79
CA GLY A 93 -12.72 -7.88 6.43
C GLY A 93 -11.65 -7.99 7.52
N ARG A 94 -10.46 -8.46 7.16
CA ARG A 94 -9.31 -8.45 8.06
C ARG A 94 -8.52 -7.16 7.81
N GLY A 95 -8.40 -6.33 8.85
CA GLY A 95 -7.79 -5.01 8.74
C GLY A 95 -8.80 -3.94 8.34
N ASN A 96 -8.64 -2.73 8.89
CA ASN A 96 -9.60 -1.62 8.81
C ASN A 96 -9.72 -1.00 7.39
N ASP A 97 -9.19 -1.64 6.34
CA ASP A 97 -9.15 -1.05 5.00
C ASP A 97 -10.50 -1.15 4.27
N ILE A 98 -11.34 -2.14 4.59
CA ILE A 98 -12.71 -2.17 4.03
C ILE A 98 -13.49 -0.91 4.44
N ASP A 99 -13.33 -0.45 5.68
CA ASP A 99 -14.03 0.72 6.22
C ASP A 99 -13.73 2.01 5.46
N ARG A 100 -12.57 2.09 4.78
CA ARG A 100 -12.23 3.22 3.90
C ARG A 100 -13.16 3.33 2.70
N PHE A 101 -13.78 2.22 2.29
CA PHE A 101 -14.74 2.14 1.18
C PHE A 101 -16.20 2.26 1.63
N ALA A 102 -16.48 2.67 2.88
CA ALA A 102 -17.85 2.82 3.38
C ALA A 102 -18.68 3.80 2.54
N PHE A 103 -18.04 4.79 1.92
CA PHE A 103 -18.69 5.76 1.04
C PHE A 103 -19.34 5.13 -0.20
N LEU A 104 -18.96 3.92 -0.60
CA LEU A 104 -19.51 3.26 -1.79
C LEU A 104 -21.02 3.10 -1.70
N VAL A 105 -21.57 2.82 -0.51
CA VAL A 105 -23.01 2.57 -0.34
C VAL A 105 -23.84 3.85 -0.32
N ASP A 106 -23.19 5.00 -0.13
CA ASP A 106 -23.79 6.34 -0.17
C ASP A 106 -23.44 7.09 -1.47
N TRP A 107 -22.72 6.46 -2.41
CA TRP A 107 -22.16 7.10 -3.62
C TRP A 107 -23.17 7.95 -4.41
N PRO A 108 -24.43 7.51 -4.66
CA PRO A 108 -25.39 8.31 -5.41
C PRO A 108 -25.79 9.62 -4.72
N ASP A 109 -25.71 9.67 -3.39
CA ASP A 109 -26.12 10.83 -2.57
C ASP A 109 -24.97 11.84 -2.38
N LEU A 110 -23.76 11.52 -2.86
CA LEU A 110 -22.59 12.38 -2.75
C LEU A 110 -22.61 13.52 -3.79
N SER A 111 -22.24 14.73 -3.35
CA SER A 111 -21.93 15.85 -4.24
C SER A 111 -20.78 15.51 -5.18
N ILE A 112 -20.74 16.14 -6.36
CA ILE A 112 -19.68 15.90 -7.36
C ILE A 112 -18.28 16.21 -6.81
N GLU A 113 -18.14 17.25 -5.98
CA GLU A 113 -16.88 17.64 -5.35
C GLU A 113 -16.37 16.53 -4.41
N LYS A 114 -17.29 15.94 -3.62
CA LYS A 114 -16.96 14.83 -2.72
C LYS A 114 -16.63 13.55 -3.49
N LYS A 115 -17.29 13.29 -4.62
CA LYS A 115 -16.93 12.17 -5.53
C LYS A 115 -15.50 12.35 -6.07
N HIS A 116 -15.11 13.55 -6.47
CA HIS A 116 -13.74 13.84 -6.93
C HIS A 116 -12.68 13.62 -5.85
N GLU A 117 -12.95 14.09 -4.61
CA GLU A 117 -12.08 13.89 -3.45
C GLU A 117 -11.88 12.39 -3.16
N LEU A 118 -12.99 11.65 -2.98
CA LEU A 118 -12.94 10.22 -2.67
C LEU A 118 -12.32 9.39 -3.79
N TYR A 119 -12.61 9.73 -5.05
CA TYR A 119 -11.99 9.09 -6.20
C TYR A 119 -10.47 9.32 -6.22
N SER A 120 -10.01 10.54 -5.94
CA SER A 120 -8.58 10.87 -5.94
C SER A 120 -7.80 10.11 -4.87
N GLU A 121 -8.43 9.83 -3.72
CA GLU A 121 -7.81 9.03 -2.65
C GLU A 121 -7.90 7.51 -2.90
N HIS A 122 -8.96 7.03 -3.57
CA HIS A 122 -9.30 5.61 -3.65
C HIS A 122 -9.22 5.00 -5.07
N ALA A 123 -8.64 5.71 -6.05
CA ALA A 123 -8.54 5.22 -7.42
C ALA A 123 -7.83 3.84 -7.50
N CYS A 124 -8.59 2.82 -7.90
CA CYS A 124 -8.14 1.45 -8.09
C CYS A 124 -9.11 0.69 -9.00
N HIS A 125 -8.72 -0.49 -9.48
CA HIS A 125 -9.56 -1.31 -10.37
C HIS A 125 -10.91 -1.69 -9.78
N GLU A 126 -10.97 -1.96 -8.47
CA GLU A 126 -12.23 -2.28 -7.79
C GLU A 126 -13.21 -1.10 -7.85
N LEU A 127 -12.73 0.10 -7.56
CA LEU A 127 -13.54 1.33 -7.62
C LEU A 127 -13.92 1.68 -9.06
N HIS A 128 -13.01 1.51 -10.02
CA HIS A 128 -13.30 1.76 -11.43
C HIS A 128 -14.43 0.87 -11.95
N LEU A 129 -14.39 -0.44 -11.63
CA LEU A 129 -15.46 -1.35 -12.02
C LEU A 129 -16.76 -1.00 -11.30
N PHE A 130 -16.72 -0.72 -9.99
CA PHE A 130 -17.91 -0.33 -9.23
C PHE A 130 -18.59 0.89 -9.86
N ILE A 131 -17.84 1.94 -10.16
CA ILE A 131 -18.41 3.17 -10.72
C ILE A 131 -18.87 2.94 -12.17
N LYS A 132 -18.15 2.14 -12.98
CA LYS A 132 -18.62 1.75 -14.32
C LYS A 132 -20.02 1.12 -14.28
N GLU A 133 -20.27 0.23 -13.33
CA GLU A 133 -21.55 -0.48 -13.21
C GLU A 133 -22.63 0.36 -12.50
N LYS A 134 -22.26 1.23 -11.55
CA LYS A 134 -23.22 1.93 -10.67
C LYS A 134 -23.43 3.41 -10.95
N ASP A 135 -22.49 4.08 -11.60
CA ASP A 135 -22.55 5.48 -12.02
C ASP A 135 -21.80 5.69 -13.35
N PRO A 136 -22.37 5.18 -14.47
CA PRO A 136 -21.71 5.21 -15.79
C PRO A 136 -21.39 6.64 -16.27
N ASP A 137 -22.21 7.63 -15.91
CA ASP A 137 -22.01 9.02 -16.30
C ASP A 137 -20.74 9.62 -15.67
N TYR A 138 -20.51 9.35 -14.37
CA TYR A 138 -19.25 9.74 -13.72
C TYR A 138 -18.06 8.94 -14.29
N PHE A 139 -18.25 7.65 -14.57
CA PHE A 139 -17.21 6.83 -15.19
C PHE A 139 -16.75 7.41 -16.54
N GLU A 140 -17.68 7.69 -17.45
CA GLU A 140 -17.37 8.20 -18.80
C GLU A 140 -16.74 9.59 -18.77
N SER A 141 -17.18 10.46 -17.86
CA SER A 141 -16.70 11.85 -17.79
C SER A 141 -15.36 12.02 -17.06
N VAL A 142 -15.06 11.21 -16.04
CA VAL A 142 -13.89 11.38 -15.17
C VAL A 142 -12.91 10.22 -15.26
N ILE A 143 -13.40 8.99 -15.09
CA ILE A 143 -12.54 7.81 -14.90
C ILE A 143 -11.99 7.33 -16.23
N ARG A 144 -12.82 7.24 -17.27
CA ARG A 144 -12.40 6.73 -18.58
C ARG A 144 -11.25 7.55 -19.19
N PRO A 145 -11.29 8.90 -19.22
CA PRO A 145 -10.14 9.70 -19.68
C PRO A 145 -8.89 9.52 -18.81
N TYR A 146 -9.07 9.38 -17.48
CA TYR A 146 -7.96 9.19 -16.56
C TYR A 146 -7.28 7.82 -16.75
N VAL A 147 -8.06 6.74 -16.84
CA VAL A 147 -7.56 5.38 -17.12
C VAL A 147 -6.89 5.33 -18.51
N ALA A 148 -7.46 6.01 -19.51
CA ALA A 148 -6.85 6.14 -20.83
C ALA A 148 -5.46 6.80 -20.76
N SER A 149 -5.22 7.67 -19.78
CA SER A 149 -3.94 8.35 -19.58
C SER A 149 -2.88 7.54 -18.80
N LYS A 150 -3.21 6.34 -18.27
CA LYS A 150 -2.21 5.48 -17.61
C LYS A 150 -1.07 5.07 -18.56
N ALA A 151 0.18 5.09 -18.10
CA ALA A 151 1.33 4.76 -18.94
C ALA A 151 1.41 3.26 -19.28
N GLU A 152 1.17 2.40 -18.29
CA GLU A 152 1.17 0.95 -18.44
C GLU A 152 -0.26 0.45 -18.24
N LYS A 153 -0.80 -0.23 -19.25
CA LYS A 153 -2.14 -0.81 -19.21
C LYS A 153 -2.10 -2.25 -18.70
N THR A 154 -3.18 -2.61 -18.02
CA THR A 154 -3.50 -3.98 -17.62
C THR A 154 -4.79 -4.42 -18.30
N PHE A 155 -5.13 -5.70 -18.16
CA PHE A 155 -6.40 -6.24 -18.64
C PHE A 155 -7.60 -5.40 -18.19
N MET A 156 -7.68 -5.06 -16.90
CA MET A 156 -8.80 -4.27 -16.37
C MET A 156 -8.86 -2.89 -17.01
N ASP A 157 -7.73 -2.25 -17.29
CA ASP A 157 -7.72 -0.94 -17.96
C ASP A 157 -8.25 -1.05 -19.39
N ASP A 158 -7.81 -2.06 -20.16
CA ASP A 158 -8.29 -2.27 -21.53
C ASP A 158 -9.77 -2.67 -21.58
N TYR A 159 -10.23 -3.48 -20.64
CA TYR A 159 -11.65 -3.85 -20.48
C TYR A 159 -12.51 -2.62 -20.20
N LEU A 160 -12.09 -1.78 -19.26
CA LEU A 160 -12.79 -0.55 -18.88
C LEU A 160 -12.82 0.47 -20.04
N LEU A 161 -11.80 0.50 -20.89
CA LEU A 161 -11.74 1.38 -22.05
C LEU A 161 -12.54 0.86 -23.26
N GLY A 162 -12.95 -0.41 -23.25
CA GLY A 162 -13.60 -1.09 -24.37
C GLY A 162 -12.65 -1.34 -25.54
N ARG A 163 -11.38 -1.65 -25.24
CA ARG A 163 -10.36 -1.98 -26.25
C ARG A 163 -10.49 -3.42 -26.72
N ASP A 164 -9.71 -3.78 -27.74
CA ASP A 164 -9.58 -5.17 -28.16
C ASP A 164 -8.93 -6.00 -27.06
N LEU A 165 -9.57 -7.11 -26.71
CA LEU A 165 -9.18 -8.01 -25.63
C LEU A 165 -8.73 -9.39 -26.16
N GLU A 166 -8.72 -9.62 -27.48
CA GLU A 166 -8.39 -10.94 -28.06
C GLU A 166 -7.00 -11.44 -27.65
N GLY A 167 -6.02 -10.55 -27.49
CA GLY A 167 -4.67 -10.90 -27.06
C GLY A 167 -4.61 -11.61 -25.70
N TYR A 168 -5.55 -11.30 -24.79
CA TYR A 168 -5.64 -11.93 -23.47
C TYR A 168 -6.17 -13.37 -23.50
N LEU A 169 -6.67 -13.87 -24.65
CA LEU A 169 -7.06 -15.26 -24.83
C LEU A 169 -5.87 -16.19 -25.10
N ALA A 170 -4.69 -15.64 -25.40
CA ALA A 170 -3.48 -16.43 -25.54
C ALA A 170 -3.20 -17.22 -24.25
N PRO A 171 -2.78 -18.50 -24.31
CA PRO A 171 -2.65 -19.35 -23.12
C PRO A 171 -1.86 -18.74 -21.96
N TRP A 172 -0.73 -18.08 -22.27
CA TRP A 172 0.10 -17.43 -21.26
C TRP A 172 -0.60 -16.22 -20.63
N ALA A 173 -1.17 -15.32 -21.45
CA ALA A 173 -1.88 -14.14 -20.96
C ALA A 173 -3.11 -14.53 -20.13
N PHE A 174 -3.91 -15.49 -20.61
CA PHE A 174 -5.12 -15.95 -19.97
C PHE A 174 -4.86 -16.55 -18.58
N GLU A 175 -3.79 -17.34 -18.42
CA GLU A 175 -3.46 -17.93 -17.12
C GLU A 175 -2.94 -16.89 -16.11
N ASN A 176 -2.42 -15.75 -16.57
CA ASN A 176 -2.01 -14.64 -15.69
C ASN A 176 -3.20 -13.81 -15.16
N LEU A 177 -4.37 -13.90 -15.79
CA LEU A 177 -5.58 -13.22 -15.34
C LEU A 177 -6.17 -13.88 -14.09
N ASN A 178 -6.69 -13.08 -13.16
CA ASN A 178 -7.46 -13.60 -12.03
C ASN A 178 -8.86 -14.05 -12.48
N ILE A 179 -9.58 -14.76 -11.60
CA ILE A 179 -10.88 -15.36 -11.97
C ILE A 179 -11.91 -14.33 -12.45
N VAL A 180 -11.95 -13.14 -11.85
CA VAL A 180 -12.88 -12.09 -12.28
C VAL A 180 -12.50 -11.59 -13.66
N GLU A 181 -11.22 -11.33 -13.90
CA GLU A 181 -10.70 -10.91 -15.20
C GLU A 181 -10.98 -11.96 -16.29
N ARG A 182 -10.76 -13.24 -16.01
CA ARG A 182 -11.12 -14.34 -16.94
C ARG A 182 -12.61 -14.36 -17.25
N ILE A 183 -13.46 -14.12 -16.26
CA ILE A 183 -14.92 -14.04 -16.44
C ILE A 183 -15.27 -12.83 -17.30
N LEU A 184 -14.73 -11.65 -17.02
CA LEU A 184 -14.98 -10.44 -17.81
C LEU A 184 -14.52 -10.61 -19.27
N LEU A 185 -13.33 -11.19 -19.48
CA LEU A 185 -12.79 -11.48 -20.81
C LEU A 185 -13.69 -12.43 -21.60
N THR A 186 -14.06 -13.55 -20.99
CA THR A 186 -14.90 -14.55 -21.66
C THR A 186 -16.28 -13.99 -21.91
N ARG A 187 -16.94 -13.36 -20.94
CA ARG A 187 -18.24 -12.70 -21.18
C ARG A 187 -18.20 -11.69 -22.33
N PHE A 188 -17.07 -11.00 -22.54
CA PHE A 188 -16.92 -10.01 -23.60
C PHE A 188 -16.66 -10.61 -24.99
N ILE A 189 -15.90 -11.71 -25.09
CA ILE A 189 -15.45 -12.27 -26.38
C ILE A 189 -16.08 -13.64 -26.71
N SER A 190 -16.43 -14.46 -25.70
CA SER A 190 -16.88 -15.84 -25.89
C SER A 190 -17.89 -16.36 -24.85
N ASP A 191 -18.92 -17.06 -25.30
CA ASP A 191 -19.92 -17.68 -24.40
C ASP A 191 -19.38 -18.85 -23.53
N GLY A 192 -18.08 -19.18 -23.62
CA GLY A 192 -17.45 -20.35 -22.99
C GLY A 192 -17.01 -20.18 -21.53
N GLY A 193 -17.07 -18.97 -20.97
CA GLY A 193 -16.53 -18.63 -19.64
C GLY A 193 -17.09 -19.49 -18.50
N ALA A 194 -18.41 -19.65 -18.44
CA ALA A 194 -19.07 -20.40 -17.36
C ALA A 194 -18.59 -21.85 -17.24
N ARG A 195 -18.32 -22.49 -18.38
CA ARG A 195 -17.83 -23.87 -18.41
C ARG A 195 -16.42 -23.98 -17.86
N HIS A 196 -15.54 -23.06 -18.26
CA HIS A 196 -14.17 -22.99 -17.73
C HIS A 196 -14.17 -22.83 -16.21
N ILE A 197 -14.97 -21.90 -15.69
CA ILE A 197 -15.10 -21.66 -14.24
C ILE A 197 -15.67 -22.87 -13.50
N GLN A 198 -16.69 -23.51 -14.06
CA GLN A 198 -17.25 -24.74 -13.50
C GLN A 198 -16.19 -25.83 -13.39
N GLU A 199 -15.40 -26.04 -14.45
CA GLU A 199 -14.39 -27.10 -14.48
C GLU A 199 -13.23 -26.84 -13.50
N LEU A 200 -12.87 -25.57 -13.26
CA LEU A 200 -11.95 -25.19 -12.19
C LEU A 200 -12.55 -25.43 -10.80
N LEU A 201 -13.81 -25.06 -10.60
CA LEU A 201 -14.51 -25.30 -9.34
C LEU A 201 -14.56 -26.80 -9.01
N GLU A 202 -14.77 -27.66 -10.02
CA GLU A 202 -14.74 -29.13 -9.91
C GLU A 202 -13.42 -29.73 -9.40
N LEU A 203 -12.32 -28.99 -9.48
CA LEU A 203 -11.03 -29.39 -8.92
C LEU A 203 -10.86 -28.93 -7.46
N SER A 204 -11.67 -27.98 -7.00
CA SER A 204 -11.56 -27.41 -5.67
C SER A 204 -12.17 -28.34 -4.61
N PRO A 205 -11.50 -28.53 -3.46
CA PRO A 205 -12.03 -29.34 -2.37
C PRO A 205 -13.28 -28.69 -1.77
N ILE A 206 -14.28 -29.51 -1.42
CA ILE A 206 -15.48 -29.03 -0.74
C ILE A 206 -15.17 -28.86 0.75
N ASP A 207 -15.11 -27.62 1.24
CA ASP A 207 -15.04 -27.32 2.67
C ASP A 207 -16.42 -26.92 3.22
N THR A 208 -17.22 -27.92 3.58
CA THR A 208 -18.56 -27.73 4.13
C THR A 208 -18.57 -26.98 5.47
N ASN A 209 -17.48 -27.03 6.24
CA ASN A 209 -17.37 -26.37 7.54
C ASN A 209 -17.14 -24.87 7.38
N ALA A 210 -16.25 -24.46 6.47
CA ALA A 210 -16.03 -23.06 6.15
C ALA A 210 -17.30 -22.38 5.62
N SER A 211 -17.99 -23.01 4.68
CA SER A 211 -19.26 -22.50 4.12
C SER A 211 -20.36 -22.40 5.19
N THR A 212 -20.43 -23.36 6.11
CA THR A 212 -21.35 -23.32 7.26
C THR A 212 -21.03 -22.14 8.19
N GLY A 213 -19.75 -21.90 8.49
CA GLY A 213 -19.32 -20.77 9.32
C GLY A 213 -19.61 -19.41 8.67
N LEU A 214 -19.50 -19.32 7.34
CA LEU A 214 -19.89 -18.13 6.57
C LEU A 214 -21.40 -17.87 6.69
N PHE A 215 -22.21 -18.92 6.48
CA PHE A 215 -23.66 -18.86 6.58
C PHE A 215 -24.13 -18.35 7.95
N PHE A 216 -23.61 -18.91 9.04
CA PHE A 216 -24.01 -18.49 10.38
C PHE A 216 -23.63 -17.06 10.72
N GLY A 217 -22.44 -16.59 10.30
CA GLY A 217 -22.07 -15.20 10.53
C GLY A 217 -22.93 -14.22 9.70
N ALA A 218 -23.33 -14.62 8.49
CA ALA A 218 -24.26 -13.82 7.68
C ALA A 218 -25.63 -13.71 8.34
N ILE A 219 -26.21 -14.79 8.88
CA ILE A 219 -27.47 -14.71 9.63
C ILE A 219 -27.31 -13.95 10.95
N ALA A 220 -26.20 -14.10 11.65
CA ALA A 220 -25.99 -13.53 12.99
C ALA A 220 -25.62 -12.04 13.01
N GLY A 221 -25.22 -11.45 11.87
CA GLY A 221 -24.62 -10.11 11.77
C GLY A 221 -25.43 -8.93 12.32
N ASP A 222 -26.69 -9.12 12.74
CA ASP A 222 -27.54 -8.10 13.38
C ASP A 222 -28.29 -8.65 14.61
N ALA A 223 -27.64 -9.46 15.45
CA ALA A 223 -28.27 -10.05 16.65
C ALA A 223 -28.80 -9.03 17.68
N HIS A 224 -28.53 -7.73 17.53
CA HIS A 224 -29.07 -6.65 18.35
C HIS A 224 -30.33 -5.96 17.80
N ALA A 225 -30.71 -6.21 16.55
CA ALA A 225 -32.00 -5.80 16.01
C ALA A 225 -33.01 -6.95 16.22
N GLY A 226 -34.13 -6.70 16.91
CA GLY A 226 -35.16 -7.73 17.10
C GLY A 226 -35.65 -8.28 15.75
N LYS A 227 -36.08 -9.56 15.71
CA LYS A 227 -36.57 -10.26 14.48
C LYS A 227 -37.61 -9.47 13.67
N ASP A 228 -38.35 -8.55 14.31
CA ASP A 228 -39.35 -7.69 13.67
C ASP A 228 -38.76 -6.43 13.02
N ALA A 229 -37.62 -5.93 13.53
CA ALA A 229 -36.93 -4.74 13.01
C ALA A 229 -36.19 -5.00 11.69
N GLN A 230 -35.78 -6.25 11.41
CA GLN A 230 -35.11 -6.64 10.17
C GLN A 230 -36.03 -6.64 8.93
N LEU A 231 -37.34 -6.46 9.11
CA LEU A 231 -38.35 -6.40 8.05
C LEU A 231 -39.19 -5.10 8.10
N GLY A 232 -38.75 -4.10 8.87
CA GLY A 232 -39.47 -2.83 9.03
C GLY A 232 -40.85 -2.95 9.73
N LEU A 233 -41.12 -4.04 10.45
CA LEU A 233 -42.42 -4.26 11.09
C LEU A 233 -42.49 -3.61 12.48
N PRO A 234 -43.62 -2.97 12.86
CA PRO A 234 -43.85 -2.58 14.23
C PRO A 234 -43.91 -3.82 15.12
N ALA A 235 -43.20 -3.81 16.25
CA ALA A 235 -43.19 -4.90 17.21
C ALA A 235 -44.63 -5.30 17.58
N LEU A 236 -45.01 -6.53 17.23
CA LEU A 236 -46.32 -7.07 17.59
C LEU A 236 -46.41 -7.15 19.12
N LYS A 237 -47.30 -6.33 19.71
CA LYS A 237 -47.73 -6.57 21.09
C LYS A 237 -48.37 -7.97 21.12
N PRO A 238 -47.94 -8.87 22.00
CA PRO A 238 -48.54 -10.20 22.06
C PRO A 238 -50.02 -10.06 22.43
N GLU A 239 -50.90 -10.44 21.49
CA GLU A 239 -52.33 -10.57 21.75
C GLU A 239 -52.58 -11.71 22.75
N GLU A 240 -53.48 -11.44 23.68
CA GLU A 240 -53.81 -12.21 24.85
C GLU A 240 -54.44 -13.58 24.51
N ALA A 241 -53.61 -14.61 24.34
CA ALA A 241 -54.04 -15.99 24.51
C ALA A 241 -53.66 -16.47 25.92
N LYS A 242 -54.62 -16.36 26.86
CA LYS A 242 -54.50 -16.89 28.22
C LYS A 242 -54.41 -18.43 28.21
N ALA A 243 -53.24 -18.95 28.56
CA ALA A 243 -53.05 -20.20 29.31
C ALA A 243 -51.67 -20.14 30.01
N PRO A 244 -51.49 -20.80 31.17
CA PRO A 244 -50.73 -20.26 32.29
C PRO A 244 -49.23 -20.55 32.22
N GLY A 245 -48.43 -19.56 32.63
CA GLY A 245 -47.09 -19.75 33.18
C GLY A 245 -46.01 -20.24 32.22
N ALA A 246 -45.27 -19.31 31.60
CA ALA A 246 -43.86 -19.49 31.26
C ALA A 246 -43.23 -18.14 30.88
N ALA A 247 -42.27 -17.70 31.68
CA ALA A 247 -41.41 -16.55 31.39
C ALA A 247 -40.25 -16.97 30.44
N PRO A 248 -39.52 -16.01 29.80
CA PRO A 248 -38.97 -16.13 28.43
C PRO A 248 -37.49 -16.51 28.27
N ASP A 249 -37.14 -17.73 27.83
CA ASP A 249 -35.76 -18.23 27.96
C ASP A 249 -34.62 -17.38 27.32
N ARG A 250 -33.64 -16.99 28.15
CA ARG A 250 -32.43 -16.22 27.84
C ARG A 250 -31.32 -17.24 27.55
N ASN A 251 -30.74 -17.23 26.36
CA ASN A 251 -29.43 -17.81 26.14
C ASN A 251 -28.63 -16.85 25.26
N ASP A 252 -27.94 -15.93 25.92
CA ASP A 252 -26.69 -15.34 25.46
C ASP A 252 -25.92 -15.07 26.75
N ASP A 253 -24.74 -15.70 26.88
CA ASP A 253 -23.60 -15.28 27.71
C ASP A 253 -22.61 -16.45 27.84
N LEU A 254 -21.79 -16.67 26.81
CA LEU A 254 -20.45 -17.27 26.95
C LEU A 254 -19.51 -16.76 25.85
N LYS A 255 -18.99 -15.54 26.06
CA LYS A 255 -17.72 -14.97 25.55
C LYS A 255 -17.37 -13.83 26.54
N ALA A 256 -16.16 -13.52 26.94
CA ALA A 256 -14.83 -14.07 26.76
C ALA A 256 -13.96 -13.47 27.89
N ASP A 257 -12.99 -14.22 28.41
CA ASP A 257 -11.79 -13.62 28.99
C ASP A 257 -10.60 -14.19 28.22
N ARG A 258 -10.02 -13.36 27.34
CA ARG A 258 -8.77 -13.61 26.61
C ARG A 258 -7.92 -12.35 26.72
N ARG A 259 -7.24 -12.20 27.84
CA ARG A 259 -6.03 -11.37 27.93
C ARG A 259 -4.86 -12.18 27.35
N SER A 260 -4.26 -11.62 26.32
CA SER A 260 -3.01 -12.10 25.71
C SER A 260 -1.83 -11.74 26.61
N GLU A 261 -1.30 -12.72 27.33
CA GLU A 261 0.05 -12.66 27.90
C GLU A 261 1.08 -13.01 26.82
N ARG A 262 2.09 -12.15 26.68
CA ARG A 262 3.31 -12.42 25.90
C ARG A 262 4.30 -13.20 26.79
N PRO A 263 4.91 -14.30 26.32
CA PRO A 263 6.09 -14.87 26.98
C PRO A 263 7.39 -14.39 26.31
N ARG A 264 8.32 -13.84 27.11
CA ARG A 264 9.78 -13.88 26.90
C ARG A 264 10.33 -14.91 27.89
N GLY A 265 11.29 -15.79 27.58
CA GLY A 265 12.10 -16.05 26.40
C GLY A 265 12.89 -17.36 26.59
N LEU A 266 13.69 -17.73 25.59
CA LEU A 266 14.76 -18.72 25.69
C LEU A 266 15.82 -18.41 24.61
N GLU A 267 17.08 -18.52 25.02
CA GLU A 267 18.32 -18.11 24.35
C GLU A 267 18.64 -18.87 23.07
N LYS A 268 19.33 -18.19 22.12
CA LYS A 268 20.61 -18.67 21.56
C LYS A 268 21.32 -17.60 20.69
N ALA A 269 22.51 -17.22 21.18
CA ALA A 269 23.80 -16.94 20.54
C ALA A 269 23.90 -16.38 19.12
N GLU A 270 24.60 -15.25 18.99
CA GLU A 270 25.53 -14.93 17.88
C GLU A 270 26.67 -14.00 18.39
N PRO A 271 27.83 -13.88 17.69
CA PRO A 271 29.15 -13.64 18.28
C PRO A 271 29.61 -12.17 18.38
N GLU A 272 30.71 -12.00 19.12
CA GLU A 272 31.42 -10.78 19.52
C GLU A 272 32.02 -9.95 18.37
N ALA A 273 32.07 -8.61 18.56
CA ALA A 273 33.31 -7.81 18.51
C ALA A 273 33.14 -6.38 19.11
N ILE A 274 33.58 -6.21 20.37
CA ILE A 274 34.45 -5.17 21.00
C ILE A 274 34.39 -3.70 20.47
N VAL A 275 34.12 -2.71 21.36
CA VAL A 275 35.07 -1.72 21.98
C VAL A 275 34.31 -0.68 22.85
N GLU A 276 34.62 -0.74 24.15
CA GLU A 276 34.80 0.28 25.23
C GLU A 276 34.25 1.71 25.11
N ASP A 277 33.40 2.14 26.06
CA ASP A 277 33.70 2.80 27.36
C ASP A 277 32.64 3.88 27.75
N PRO A 278 32.40 4.19 29.06
CA PRO A 278 31.10 4.61 29.57
C PRO A 278 31.12 5.98 30.31
N THR A 279 29.97 6.27 30.93
CA THR A 279 29.71 7.07 32.14
C THR A 279 29.15 8.49 31.95
N GLU A 280 27.81 8.55 31.95
CA GLU A 280 27.06 9.54 32.73
C GLU A 280 26.41 8.78 33.89
N ALA A 281 26.51 9.34 35.10
CA ALA A 281 25.75 8.91 36.27
C ALA A 281 24.92 10.12 36.74
N GLU A 282 23.60 9.93 36.69
CA GLU A 282 22.62 10.66 37.48
C GLU A 282 22.88 10.40 38.97
N ASP A 283 22.47 11.32 39.84
CA ASP A 283 21.59 10.94 40.96
C ASP A 283 20.95 12.15 41.64
N LEU A 284 19.72 11.88 42.04
CA LEU A 284 18.72 12.71 42.69
C LEU A 284 19.00 12.89 44.20
N ASP A 285 18.39 13.91 44.82
CA ASP A 285 17.47 13.78 45.97
C ASP A 285 17.50 14.98 46.93
N GLY A 286 16.30 15.34 47.44
CA GLY A 286 16.12 15.71 48.85
C GLY A 286 15.59 17.11 49.17
N GLU A 287 14.29 17.20 49.46
CA GLU A 287 13.68 18.32 50.20
C GLU A 287 14.04 18.30 51.70
N SER A 288 14.25 19.48 52.29
CA SER A 288 13.84 19.77 53.68
C SER A 288 13.78 21.29 53.93
N ASP A 289 12.66 21.75 54.48
CA ASP A 289 12.44 23.07 55.10
C ASP A 289 13.15 23.16 56.46
N ASP A 290 13.72 24.32 56.82
CA ASP A 290 13.17 25.23 57.87
C ASP A 290 14.15 26.34 58.35
N PHE A 291 13.56 27.51 58.66
CA PHE A 291 14.02 28.63 59.53
C PHE A 291 15.34 29.39 59.27
N ALA A 292 15.22 30.69 58.90
CA ALA A 292 15.45 31.85 59.79
C ALA A 292 15.60 33.16 58.99
N ALA A 293 14.91 34.21 59.45
CA ALA A 293 14.96 35.56 58.89
C ALA A 293 16.10 36.40 59.51
N GLU A 294 16.87 37.10 58.67
CA GLU A 294 17.63 38.31 59.02
C GLU A 294 17.91 39.16 57.74
N PRO A 295 18.31 40.45 57.85
CA PRO A 295 17.76 41.53 57.04
C PRO A 295 18.37 41.66 55.65
N MET A 296 17.47 41.91 54.69
CA MET A 296 17.76 42.07 53.26
C MET A 296 18.71 43.25 53.02
N ASN A 297 19.90 42.95 52.53
CA ASN A 297 20.93 43.93 52.20
C ASN A 297 20.56 44.59 50.86
N ARG A 298 20.66 45.92 50.79
CA ARG A 298 20.20 46.74 49.64
C ARG A 298 20.93 46.46 48.31
N ALA A 299 21.98 45.63 48.32
CA ALA A 299 22.75 45.21 47.15
C ALA A 299 22.14 43.98 46.43
N GLU A 300 21.54 43.02 47.14
CA GLU A 300 20.96 41.80 46.53
C GLU A 300 19.63 42.09 45.80
N ALA A 301 18.91 43.15 46.20
CA ALA A 301 17.70 43.62 45.52
C ALA A 301 17.97 44.30 44.16
N GLN A 302 19.22 44.69 43.88
CA GLN A 302 19.62 45.24 42.58
C GLN A 302 20.09 44.15 41.60
N GLU A 303 20.71 43.07 42.08
CA GLU A 303 21.11 41.93 41.23
C GLU A 303 19.93 41.04 40.83
N LYS A 304 19.00 40.74 41.75
CA LYS A 304 17.74 40.04 41.40
C LYS A 304 16.89 40.79 40.37
N ASN A 305 16.90 42.12 40.42
CA ASN A 305 16.17 42.94 39.46
C ASN A 305 16.79 42.92 38.05
N ILE A 306 18.09 42.63 37.92
CA ILE A 306 18.78 42.53 36.61
C ILE A 306 18.56 41.13 36.02
N GLU A 307 18.64 40.07 36.83
CA GLU A 307 18.34 38.70 36.39
C GLU A 307 16.85 38.50 36.05
N ASP A 308 15.93 39.11 36.80
CA ASP A 308 14.50 39.06 36.47
C ASP A 308 14.17 39.92 35.25
N LEU A 309 14.87 41.04 35.01
CA LEU A 309 14.75 41.80 33.75
C LEU A 309 15.28 40.98 32.56
N GLN A 310 16.40 40.28 32.72
CA GLN A 310 16.98 39.39 31.69
C GLN A 310 16.05 38.20 31.40
N ARG A 311 15.47 37.56 32.42
CA ARG A 311 14.47 36.50 32.24
C ARG A 311 13.16 37.03 31.64
N GLN A 312 12.74 38.26 31.95
CA GLN A 312 11.59 38.90 31.30
C GLN A 312 11.88 39.31 29.85
N LEU A 313 13.10 39.73 29.53
CA LEU A 313 13.55 39.99 28.16
C LEU A 313 13.66 38.68 27.36
N GLU A 314 14.26 37.63 27.91
CA GLU A 314 14.37 36.31 27.29
C GLU A 314 13.02 35.59 27.15
N SER A 315 12.10 35.78 28.11
CA SER A 315 10.74 35.22 28.01
C SER A 315 9.87 36.00 27.01
N LYS A 316 10.04 37.33 26.89
CA LYS A 316 9.46 38.14 25.81
C LYS A 316 10.05 37.78 24.44
N ASP A 317 11.35 37.49 24.37
CA ASP A 317 12.03 37.05 23.15
C ASP A 317 11.61 35.61 22.76
N LYS A 318 11.40 34.72 23.75
CA LYS A 318 10.81 33.37 23.55
C LYS A 318 9.33 33.41 23.18
N THR A 319 8.54 34.36 23.70
CA THR A 319 7.12 34.52 23.30
C THR A 319 6.97 35.23 21.95
N ALA A 320 7.90 36.12 21.58
CA ALA A 320 8.03 36.65 20.23
C ALA A 320 8.45 35.56 19.23
N ARG A 321 9.40 34.69 19.59
CA ARG A 321 9.77 33.50 18.80
C ARG A 321 8.66 32.46 18.69
N LYS A 322 7.78 32.32 19.70
CA LYS A 322 6.57 31.46 19.62
C LYS A 322 5.50 31.97 18.64
N LYS A 323 5.55 33.25 18.25
CA LYS A 323 4.76 33.83 17.14
C LYS A 323 5.59 33.97 15.84
N GLY A 324 6.87 33.63 15.88
CA GLY A 324 7.77 33.71 14.72
C GLY A 324 7.48 32.62 13.71
N LEU A 325 7.59 32.97 12.43
CA LEU A 325 7.48 32.04 11.31
C LEU A 325 8.23 30.73 11.60
N ARG A 326 7.59 29.59 11.29
CA ARG A 326 8.23 28.28 11.35
C ARG A 326 9.56 28.34 10.59
N HIS A 327 10.66 28.02 11.28
CA HIS A 327 11.97 27.91 10.67
C HIS A 327 12.01 26.78 9.63
N TYR A 328 13.10 26.72 8.86
CA TYR A 328 13.41 25.64 7.92
C TYR A 328 13.01 24.26 8.50
N SER A 329 12.16 23.54 7.78
CA SER A 329 11.78 22.17 8.12
C SER A 329 12.52 21.25 7.16
N PRO A 330 13.32 20.27 7.61
CA PRO A 330 14.03 19.37 6.68
C PRO A 330 13.03 18.59 5.82
N PRO A 331 13.37 18.27 4.55
CA PRO A 331 12.51 17.43 3.73
C PRO A 331 12.40 16.02 4.30
N GLU A 332 11.32 15.32 3.95
CA GLU A 332 11.19 13.90 4.24
C GLU A 332 12.19 13.06 3.45
N SER A 333 12.41 11.82 3.90
CA SER A 333 13.17 10.84 3.12
C SER A 333 12.52 10.60 1.77
N THR A 334 13.33 10.45 0.72
CA THR A 334 12.88 10.06 -0.62
C THR A 334 12.05 8.79 -0.56
N ARG A 335 10.85 8.84 -1.13
CA ARG A 335 9.98 7.68 -1.31
C ARG A 335 9.97 7.27 -2.78
N SER A 336 9.77 5.99 -3.02
CA SER A 336 9.45 5.45 -4.34
C SER A 336 7.93 5.35 -4.49
N TYR A 337 7.44 5.74 -5.66
CA TYR A 337 6.04 5.65 -6.04
C TYR A 337 5.90 4.73 -7.22
N ILE A 338 4.96 3.81 -7.12
CA ILE A 338 4.67 2.83 -8.15
C ILE A 338 3.17 2.80 -8.37
N GLU A 339 2.75 2.65 -9.61
CA GLU A 339 1.33 2.57 -9.95
C GLU A 339 0.71 1.37 -9.24
N SER A 340 -0.30 1.63 -8.40
CA SER A 340 -1.14 0.59 -7.83
C SER A 340 -2.35 0.35 -8.72
N ASN A 341 -2.56 -0.90 -9.12
CA ASN A 341 -3.67 -1.29 -9.98
C ASN A 341 -4.91 -1.60 -9.12
N TYR A 342 -4.85 -2.73 -8.42
CA TYR A 342 -5.77 -3.05 -7.32
C TYR A 342 -5.40 -2.27 -6.06
N TRP A 343 -6.34 -2.09 -5.14
CA TRP A 343 -6.13 -1.29 -3.94
C TRP A 343 -4.85 -1.67 -3.18
N ARG A 344 -3.88 -0.76 -3.16
CA ARG A 344 -2.55 -0.91 -2.53
C ARG A 344 -1.81 -2.19 -2.93
N ARG A 345 -1.97 -2.63 -4.18
CA ARG A 345 -1.25 -3.77 -4.75
C ARG A 345 -0.45 -3.37 -5.98
N THR A 346 0.78 -3.84 -6.03
CA THR A 346 1.59 -3.76 -7.25
C THR A 346 1.05 -4.70 -8.31
N ARG A 347 1.51 -4.55 -9.55
CA ARG A 347 1.12 -5.47 -10.64
C ARG A 347 1.50 -6.92 -10.34
N SER A 348 2.65 -7.16 -9.70
CA SER A 348 3.09 -8.50 -9.30
C SER A 348 2.23 -9.11 -8.18
N ASP A 349 1.64 -8.28 -7.31
CA ASP A 349 0.79 -8.75 -6.20
C ASP A 349 -0.68 -9.01 -6.62
N ALA A 350 -1.00 -8.75 -7.88
CA ALA A 350 -2.35 -8.81 -8.45
C ALA A 350 -2.49 -9.90 -9.54
N GLY A 351 -1.64 -10.92 -9.54
CA GLY A 351 -1.69 -12.03 -10.49
C GLY A 351 -2.91 -12.96 -10.32
N GLY A 352 -2.92 -14.07 -11.08
CA GLY A 352 -4.06 -14.99 -11.20
C GLY A 352 -4.65 -15.54 -9.89
N ASP A 353 -3.85 -15.61 -8.82
CA ASP A 353 -4.27 -16.10 -7.50
C ASP A 353 -4.96 -15.05 -6.62
N LEU A 354 -5.02 -13.78 -7.06
CA LEU A 354 -5.64 -12.71 -6.29
C LEU A 354 -7.09 -13.05 -5.94
N ILE A 355 -7.86 -13.58 -6.88
CA ILE A 355 -9.26 -13.99 -6.66
C ILE A 355 -9.40 -15.43 -7.10
N ARG A 356 -9.89 -16.28 -6.18
CA ARG A 356 -10.03 -17.72 -6.41
C ARG A 356 -11.43 -18.08 -6.86
N VAL A 357 -11.55 -19.23 -7.52
CA VAL A 357 -12.84 -19.73 -8.00
C VAL A 357 -13.73 -20.14 -6.83
N ASN A 358 -15.00 -19.75 -6.89
CA ASN A 358 -16.06 -20.16 -5.99
C ASN A 358 -17.42 -20.13 -6.72
N GLU A 359 -18.48 -20.56 -6.03
CA GLU A 359 -19.84 -20.63 -6.59
C GLU A 359 -20.43 -19.25 -6.92
N PHE A 360 -20.01 -18.18 -6.24
CA PHE A 360 -20.44 -16.81 -6.56
C PHE A 360 -19.95 -16.39 -7.94
N TRP A 361 -18.66 -16.60 -8.21
CA TRP A 361 -18.07 -16.28 -9.51
C TRP A 361 -18.58 -17.21 -10.63
N LEU A 362 -18.95 -18.45 -10.32
CA LEU A 362 -19.65 -19.31 -11.27
C LEU A 362 -21.06 -18.81 -11.61
N ASP A 363 -21.82 -18.33 -10.61
CA ASP A 363 -23.11 -17.70 -10.85
C ASP A 363 -22.95 -16.46 -11.73
N PHE A 364 -21.92 -15.63 -11.44
CA PHE A 364 -21.62 -14.45 -12.25
C PHE A 364 -21.28 -14.84 -13.68
N ALA A 365 -20.43 -15.84 -13.90
CA ALA A 365 -20.08 -16.32 -15.23
C ALA A 365 -21.30 -16.85 -16.02
N ARG A 366 -22.31 -17.40 -15.34
CA ARG A 366 -23.54 -17.94 -15.96
C ARG A 366 -24.63 -16.89 -16.21
N CYS A 367 -24.55 -15.74 -15.55
CA CYS A 367 -25.55 -14.68 -15.68
C CYS A 367 -25.54 -14.13 -17.11
N PRO A 368 -26.64 -14.16 -17.88
CA PRO A 368 -26.65 -13.58 -19.22
C PRO A 368 -26.31 -12.09 -19.20
N GLU A 369 -25.66 -11.59 -20.25
CA GLU A 369 -25.37 -10.16 -20.37
C GLU A 369 -26.67 -9.33 -20.41
N GLY A 370 -26.67 -8.17 -19.75
CA GLY A 370 -27.83 -7.28 -19.66
C GLY A 370 -28.94 -7.73 -18.68
N GLN A 371 -28.76 -8.86 -17.98
CA GLN A 371 -29.64 -9.24 -16.88
C GLN A 371 -29.04 -8.84 -15.53
N PRO A 372 -29.88 -8.44 -14.55
CA PRO A 372 -29.39 -8.08 -13.23
C PRO A 372 -28.74 -9.30 -12.55
N PHE A 373 -27.51 -9.12 -12.07
CA PHE A 373 -26.77 -10.16 -11.40
C PHE A 373 -27.01 -10.17 -9.89
N VAL A 374 -27.44 -11.32 -9.40
CA VAL A 374 -27.60 -11.63 -7.98
C VAL A 374 -27.16 -13.07 -7.76
N SER A 375 -26.58 -13.35 -6.60
CA SER A 375 -26.12 -14.69 -6.28
C SER A 375 -26.46 -15.07 -4.85
N ARG A 376 -27.02 -16.27 -4.70
CA ARG A 376 -27.22 -16.93 -3.39
C ARG A 376 -25.91 -17.30 -2.70
N HIS A 377 -24.80 -17.25 -3.42
CA HIS A 377 -23.46 -17.57 -2.94
C HIS A 377 -22.63 -16.33 -2.57
N PHE A 378 -23.22 -15.13 -2.47
CA PHE A 378 -22.50 -13.88 -2.15
C PHE A 378 -21.64 -13.96 -0.88
N ILE A 379 -22.04 -14.81 0.09
CA ILE A 379 -21.29 -15.05 1.33
C ILE A 379 -19.90 -15.68 1.10
N LEU A 380 -19.65 -16.23 -0.09
CA LEU A 380 -18.37 -16.85 -0.46
C LEU A 380 -17.36 -15.84 -1.01
N ALA A 381 -17.82 -14.65 -1.45
CA ALA A 381 -16.97 -13.59 -2.00
C ALA A 381 -16.26 -12.79 -0.89
N THR A 382 -15.55 -13.49 0.01
CA THR A 382 -14.93 -12.93 1.22
C THR A 382 -13.46 -13.31 1.39
N GLY A 383 -12.80 -13.79 0.33
CA GLY A 383 -11.40 -14.23 0.38
C GLY A 383 -10.42 -13.10 0.64
N ASN A 384 -10.66 -11.91 0.10
CA ASN A 384 -9.93 -10.68 0.39
C ASN A 384 -10.74 -9.42 0.05
N LEU A 385 -10.17 -8.24 0.33
CA LEU A 385 -10.79 -6.95 0.08
C LEU A 385 -11.17 -6.74 -1.40
N SER A 386 -10.26 -7.05 -2.33
CA SER A 386 -10.51 -6.87 -3.76
C SER A 386 -11.71 -7.70 -4.24
N GLU A 387 -11.80 -8.95 -3.79
CA GLU A 387 -12.94 -9.83 -4.07
C GLU A 387 -14.26 -9.26 -3.53
N MET A 388 -14.26 -8.75 -2.29
CA MET A 388 -15.45 -8.15 -1.66
C MET A 388 -15.93 -6.91 -2.44
N LEU A 389 -15.01 -6.01 -2.82
CA LEU A 389 -15.35 -4.79 -3.54
C LEU A 389 -15.83 -5.08 -4.98
N LEU A 390 -15.21 -6.03 -5.67
CA LEU A 390 -15.67 -6.48 -6.99
C LEU A 390 -17.02 -7.17 -6.92
N ALA A 391 -17.29 -7.95 -5.87
CA ALA A 391 -18.61 -8.55 -5.65
C ALA A 391 -19.69 -7.47 -5.46
N LEU A 392 -19.39 -6.38 -4.74
CA LEU A 392 -20.30 -5.23 -4.62
C LEU A 392 -20.51 -4.51 -5.97
N ALA A 393 -19.46 -4.42 -6.80
CA ALA A 393 -19.55 -3.81 -8.12
C ALA A 393 -20.55 -4.54 -9.03
N VAL A 394 -20.50 -5.88 -9.04
CA VAL A 394 -21.32 -6.69 -9.95
C VAL A 394 -22.72 -7.02 -9.40
N LEU A 395 -22.95 -6.94 -8.10
CA LEU A 395 -24.27 -7.23 -7.49
C LEU A 395 -25.30 -6.15 -7.83
N ASP A 396 -26.40 -6.52 -8.46
CA ASP A 396 -27.51 -5.62 -8.81
C ASP A 396 -28.59 -5.55 -7.71
N LEU A 397 -28.13 -5.37 -6.48
CA LEU A 397 -28.98 -4.90 -5.38
C LEU A 397 -29.07 -3.36 -5.41
N PRO A 398 -30.21 -2.77 -5.02
CA PRO A 398 -30.35 -1.32 -5.00
C PRO A 398 -29.47 -0.69 -3.91
N PHE A 399 -29.13 0.59 -4.08
CA PHE A 399 -28.54 1.41 -3.01
C PHE A 399 -29.49 1.61 -1.83
N LYS A 400 -30.79 1.68 -2.11
CA LYS A 400 -31.85 1.83 -1.12
C LYS A 400 -33.00 0.89 -1.45
N ALA A 401 -33.30 -0.04 -0.55
CA ALA A 401 -34.41 -0.97 -0.70
C ALA A 401 -35.77 -0.25 -0.72
N ALA A 402 -36.71 -0.77 -1.51
CA ALA A 402 -38.11 -0.35 -1.45
C ALA A 402 -38.84 -1.06 -0.30
N GLU A 403 -39.93 -0.47 0.19
CA GLU A 403 -40.70 -1.08 1.29
C GLU A 403 -41.26 -2.45 0.87
N HIS A 404 -40.95 -3.50 1.65
CA HIS A 404 -41.43 -4.85 1.40
C HIS A 404 -42.77 -5.09 2.09
N ALA A 405 -43.73 -5.72 1.41
CA ALA A 405 -45.02 -6.01 1.99
C ALA A 405 -44.95 -7.31 2.80
N VAL A 406 -45.19 -7.22 4.11
CA VAL A 406 -45.15 -8.36 5.02
C VAL A 406 -46.51 -8.58 5.67
N LYS A 407 -47.00 -9.83 5.65
CA LYS A 407 -48.24 -10.25 6.31
C LYS A 407 -47.95 -11.39 7.28
N VAL A 408 -48.36 -11.25 8.53
CA VAL A 408 -48.18 -12.28 9.56
C VAL A 408 -49.52 -12.95 9.83
N SER A 409 -49.58 -14.27 9.63
CA SER A 409 -50.76 -15.11 9.86
C SER A 409 -50.42 -16.22 10.86
N GLY A 410 -50.54 -15.92 12.16
CA GLY A 410 -50.15 -16.84 13.23
C GLY A 410 -48.63 -17.09 13.26
N LYS A 411 -48.20 -18.31 12.93
CA LYS A 411 -46.78 -18.69 12.83
C LYS A 411 -46.15 -18.43 11.46
N ARG A 412 -47.00 -18.23 10.43
CA ARG A 412 -46.57 -18.01 9.06
C ARG A 412 -46.31 -16.53 8.81
N LEU A 413 -45.23 -16.22 8.10
CA LEU A 413 -44.91 -14.89 7.60
C LEU A 413 -44.87 -14.94 6.08
N ASP A 414 -45.72 -14.17 5.41
CA ASP A 414 -45.70 -13.98 3.97
C ASP A 414 -44.95 -12.69 3.64
N LEU A 415 -43.91 -12.77 2.81
CA LEU A 415 -43.06 -11.66 2.38
C LEU A 415 -43.24 -11.45 0.88
N THR A 416 -43.58 -10.24 0.47
CA THR A 416 -43.57 -9.81 -0.94
C THR A 416 -42.53 -8.71 -1.13
N ALA A 417 -41.58 -8.95 -2.03
CA ALA A 417 -40.45 -8.05 -2.22
C ALA A 417 -40.88 -6.77 -2.95
N GLY A 418 -40.64 -5.58 -2.39
CA GLY A 418 -40.83 -4.29 -3.08
C GLY A 418 -39.70 -3.97 -4.07
N SER A 419 -38.48 -4.44 -3.77
CA SER A 419 -37.28 -4.40 -4.61
C SER A 419 -36.56 -5.76 -4.55
N PRO A 420 -35.60 -6.04 -5.46
CA PRO A 420 -34.81 -7.28 -5.41
C PRO A 420 -34.14 -7.50 -4.06
N LEU A 421 -34.19 -8.71 -3.52
CA LEU A 421 -33.58 -9.07 -2.23
C LEU A 421 -33.11 -10.54 -2.18
N LEU A 422 -32.16 -10.82 -1.29
CA LEU A 422 -31.72 -12.17 -0.92
C LEU A 422 -32.26 -12.50 0.48
N LEU A 423 -33.14 -13.50 0.56
CA LEU A 423 -33.67 -14.05 1.79
C LEU A 423 -32.82 -15.24 2.22
N MET A 424 -32.08 -15.07 3.29
CA MET A 424 -31.32 -16.14 3.93
C MET A 424 -32.17 -16.76 5.04
N ARG A 425 -32.39 -18.07 5.04
CA ARG A 425 -33.20 -18.77 6.05
C ARG A 425 -32.60 -20.11 6.49
N GLU A 426 -32.79 -20.41 7.76
CA GLU A 426 -32.54 -21.70 8.39
C GLU A 426 -33.85 -22.22 8.97
N GLU A 427 -34.37 -23.33 8.44
CA GLU A 427 -35.67 -23.92 8.79
C GLU A 427 -35.56 -25.43 9.00
N LEU A 428 -36.53 -26.02 9.71
CA LEU A 428 -36.69 -27.47 9.83
C LEU A 428 -37.67 -27.96 8.76
N SER A 429 -37.23 -28.87 7.90
CA SER A 429 -38.01 -29.48 6.81
C SER A 429 -38.08 -31.00 6.97
N GLU A 430 -39.07 -31.68 6.40
CA GLU A 430 -39.14 -33.16 6.44
C GLU A 430 -37.96 -33.81 5.70
N ALA A 431 -37.25 -34.71 6.37
CA ALA A 431 -36.19 -35.56 5.82
C ALA A 431 -36.76 -36.91 5.39
N GLY A 432 -36.07 -37.65 4.53
CA GLY A 432 -36.46 -39.02 4.22
C GLY A 432 -36.05 -39.99 5.33
N THR A 433 -36.97 -40.87 5.74
CA THR A 433 -36.75 -41.88 6.78
C THR A 433 -35.78 -42.97 6.30
N SER A 434 -34.76 -43.26 7.10
CA SER A 434 -33.93 -44.46 6.98
C SER A 434 -34.24 -45.35 8.18
N THR A 435 -34.84 -46.51 7.94
CA THR A 435 -35.23 -47.46 8.99
C THR A 435 -34.13 -48.50 9.21
N ASP A 436 -33.42 -48.46 10.34
CA ASP A 436 -32.89 -49.68 10.94
C ASP A 436 -32.55 -49.52 12.44
N THR A 437 -32.84 -50.54 13.24
CA THR A 437 -32.77 -50.51 14.72
C THR A 437 -31.62 -51.40 15.21
N ASP A 438 -30.50 -50.75 15.55
CA ASP A 438 -29.19 -51.23 16.03
C ASP A 438 -28.34 -52.16 15.11
N PRO A 439 -28.05 -51.76 13.85
CA PRO A 439 -27.15 -52.48 12.96
C PRO A 439 -25.67 -52.11 13.19
N LEU A 440 -24.73 -53.03 12.95
CA LEU A 440 -23.35 -52.67 12.59
C LEU A 440 -23.25 -52.79 11.07
N LEU A 441 -23.16 -51.66 10.37
CA LEU A 441 -23.15 -51.66 8.91
C LEU A 441 -21.74 -51.98 8.42
N ILE A 442 -21.60 -53.03 7.61
CA ILE A 442 -20.35 -53.34 6.92
C ILE A 442 -20.60 -53.38 5.42
N SER A 443 -19.83 -52.62 4.66
CA SER A 443 -19.82 -52.67 3.21
C SER A 443 -18.42 -53.00 2.71
N GLN A 444 -18.31 -53.86 1.71
CA GLN A 444 -17.06 -54.16 1.04
C GLN A 444 -17.24 -54.01 -0.46
N ARG A 445 -16.40 -53.18 -1.08
CA ARG A 445 -16.43 -52.92 -2.52
C ARG A 445 -15.01 -52.92 -3.09
N PHE A 446 -14.88 -53.27 -4.35
CA PHE A 446 -13.60 -53.38 -5.06
C PHE A 446 -13.49 -52.32 -6.14
N TYR A 447 -12.31 -51.74 -6.34
CA TYR A 447 -12.04 -50.74 -7.36
C TYR A 447 -10.67 -50.99 -8.01
N ARG A 448 -10.48 -50.46 -9.22
CA ARG A 448 -9.20 -50.53 -9.95
C ARG A 448 -8.25 -49.45 -9.44
N LEU A 449 -6.98 -49.77 -9.22
CA LEU A 449 -6.01 -48.79 -8.72
C LEU A 449 -5.58 -47.74 -9.76
N ASP A 450 -5.71 -48.07 -11.04
CA ASP A 450 -5.39 -47.18 -12.17
C ASP A 450 -6.58 -46.33 -12.64
N ASP A 451 -7.78 -46.59 -12.11
CA ASP A 451 -9.01 -45.83 -12.40
C ASP A 451 -10.02 -45.93 -11.22
N PRO A 452 -9.67 -45.39 -10.03
CA PRO A 452 -10.43 -45.65 -8.80
C PRO A 452 -11.70 -44.81 -8.63
N TYR A 453 -11.92 -43.75 -9.44
CA TYR A 453 -12.98 -42.76 -9.18
C TYR A 453 -13.80 -42.42 -10.44
N VAL A 454 -15.09 -42.14 -10.24
CA VAL A 454 -15.97 -41.43 -11.18
C VAL A 454 -16.34 -40.09 -10.54
N TYR A 455 -16.43 -39.03 -11.32
CA TYR A 455 -16.78 -37.70 -10.81
C TYR A 455 -18.15 -37.27 -11.31
N ASN A 456 -18.93 -36.65 -10.43
CA ASN A 456 -20.16 -35.94 -10.78
C ASN A 456 -20.07 -34.51 -10.21
N GLY A 457 -19.74 -33.54 -11.07
CA GLY A 457 -19.32 -32.21 -10.62
C GLY A 457 -18.07 -32.28 -9.72
N ASN A 458 -18.12 -31.63 -8.56
CA ASN A 458 -17.08 -31.67 -7.52
C ASN A 458 -17.11 -32.97 -6.69
N GLU A 459 -18.15 -33.79 -6.86
CA GLU A 459 -18.35 -34.98 -6.05
C GLU A 459 -17.52 -36.15 -6.60
N ARG A 460 -16.48 -36.53 -5.87
CA ARG A 460 -15.69 -37.74 -6.14
C ARG A 460 -16.45 -38.97 -5.64
N ARG A 461 -16.80 -39.88 -6.54
CA ARG A 461 -17.38 -41.19 -6.21
C ARG A 461 -16.40 -42.30 -6.55
N ASP A 462 -16.43 -43.38 -5.78
CA ASP A 462 -15.61 -44.55 -6.09
C ASP A 462 -16.13 -45.27 -7.33
N LYS A 463 -15.22 -45.63 -8.23
CA LYS A 463 -15.52 -46.46 -9.41
C LYS A 463 -15.37 -47.93 -9.05
N TYR A 464 -16.44 -48.53 -8.56
CA TYR A 464 -16.41 -49.93 -8.18
C TYR A 464 -16.49 -50.87 -9.38
N VAL A 465 -15.73 -51.96 -9.32
CA VAL A 465 -15.77 -53.06 -10.28
C VAL A 465 -17.02 -53.90 -9.99
N THR A 466 -17.95 -53.94 -10.93
CA THR A 466 -19.19 -54.74 -10.84
C THR A 466 -19.17 -55.98 -11.73
N GLY A 467 -18.17 -56.12 -12.60
CA GLY A 467 -18.02 -57.22 -13.56
C GLY A 467 -16.69 -57.97 -13.43
N GLU A 468 -15.98 -58.14 -14.54
CA GLU A 468 -14.74 -58.93 -14.62
C GLU A 468 -13.50 -58.19 -14.09
N PHE A 469 -12.51 -58.96 -13.67
CA PHE A 469 -11.19 -58.53 -13.20
C PHE A 469 -10.11 -58.92 -14.22
N LEU A 470 -9.00 -58.19 -14.25
CA LEU A 470 -7.89 -58.37 -15.18
C LEU A 470 -6.66 -58.98 -14.50
N VAL A 471 -6.01 -59.90 -15.20
CA VAL A 471 -4.68 -60.42 -14.82
C VAL A 471 -3.65 -59.29 -14.84
N GLY A 472 -2.77 -59.25 -13.84
CA GLY A 472 -1.67 -58.28 -13.74
C GLY A 472 -2.10 -56.85 -13.35
N THR A 473 -3.40 -56.60 -13.15
CA THR A 473 -3.92 -55.28 -12.76
C THR A 473 -4.10 -55.19 -11.25
N GLY A 474 -3.66 -54.08 -10.65
CA GLY A 474 -3.81 -53.84 -9.21
C GLY A 474 -5.23 -53.39 -8.85
N TYR A 475 -5.79 -54.01 -7.81
CA TYR A 475 -7.11 -53.72 -7.26
C TYR A 475 -7.02 -53.32 -5.79
N GLY A 476 -7.90 -52.41 -5.39
CA GLY A 476 -8.16 -52.07 -4.00
C GLY A 476 -9.50 -52.62 -3.55
N SER A 477 -9.57 -53.08 -2.30
CA SER A 477 -10.83 -53.38 -1.60
C SER A 477 -11.01 -52.36 -0.49
N ARG A 478 -12.17 -51.69 -0.46
CA ARG A 478 -12.56 -50.77 0.61
C ARG A 478 -13.61 -51.43 1.49
N ILE A 479 -13.32 -51.52 2.78
CA ILE A 479 -14.24 -52.01 3.81
C ILE A 479 -14.66 -50.81 4.65
N VAL A 480 -15.94 -50.48 4.68
CA VAL A 480 -16.49 -49.40 5.50
C VAL A 480 -17.32 -50.04 6.61
N LEU A 481 -16.96 -49.78 7.86
CA LEU A 481 -17.73 -50.16 9.05
C LEU A 481 -18.32 -48.91 9.68
N THR A 482 -19.62 -48.92 9.95
CA THR A 482 -20.30 -47.83 10.66
C THR A 482 -21.01 -48.40 11.88
N ASN A 483 -20.76 -47.77 13.04
CA ASN A 483 -21.45 -48.03 14.29
C ASN A 483 -22.50 -46.94 14.51
N PRO A 484 -23.76 -47.14 14.10
CA PRO A 484 -24.84 -46.18 14.31
C PRO A 484 -25.37 -46.16 15.76
N THR A 485 -24.76 -46.91 16.70
CA THR A 485 -25.19 -46.95 18.11
C THR A 485 -24.35 -46.01 18.96
N SER A 486 -24.85 -45.56 20.12
CA SER A 486 -24.14 -44.63 21.01
C SER A 486 -23.01 -45.26 21.84
N ALA A 487 -22.89 -46.59 21.83
CA ALA A 487 -21.87 -47.31 22.59
C ALA A 487 -20.64 -47.57 21.71
N THR A 488 -19.45 -47.24 22.22
CA THR A 488 -18.18 -47.64 21.60
C THR A 488 -18.10 -49.16 21.54
N ARG A 489 -17.80 -49.70 20.36
CA ARG A 489 -17.67 -51.14 20.13
C ARG A 489 -16.22 -51.50 19.83
N LYS A 490 -15.69 -52.45 20.59
CA LYS A 490 -14.39 -53.07 20.30
C LYS A 490 -14.62 -54.25 19.36
N LEU A 491 -14.14 -54.14 18.13
CA LEU A 491 -14.41 -55.11 17.08
C LEU A 491 -13.08 -55.64 16.54
N GLU A 492 -13.08 -56.91 16.15
CA GLU A 492 -12.01 -57.49 15.36
C GLU A 492 -12.50 -57.64 13.92
N VAL A 493 -11.88 -56.93 12.98
CA VAL A 493 -12.24 -57.00 11.56
C VAL A 493 -11.26 -57.92 10.82
N LEU A 494 -11.77 -59.06 10.39
CA LEU A 494 -11.04 -60.04 9.59
C LEU A 494 -11.35 -59.86 8.10
N TYR A 495 -10.31 -59.75 7.28
CA TYR A 495 -10.44 -59.73 5.83
C TYR A 495 -9.32 -60.53 5.15
N GLN A 496 -9.60 -60.98 3.93
CA GLN A 496 -8.68 -61.79 3.13
C GLN A 496 -8.66 -61.27 1.70
N ILE A 497 -7.50 -61.31 1.06
CA ILE A 497 -7.43 -61.11 -0.40
C ILE A 497 -8.14 -62.27 -1.11
N PRO A 498 -8.70 -62.07 -2.32
CA PRO A 498 -9.36 -63.14 -3.06
C PRO A 498 -8.44 -64.34 -3.29
N ARG A 499 -9.03 -65.54 -3.35
CA ARG A 499 -8.27 -66.77 -3.63
C ARG A 499 -7.56 -66.64 -4.98
N GLY A 500 -6.30 -67.07 -5.06
CA GLY A 500 -5.52 -66.96 -6.30
C GLY A 500 -4.93 -65.57 -6.57
N ALA A 501 -5.26 -64.54 -5.78
CA ALA A 501 -4.62 -63.23 -5.85
C ALA A 501 -3.31 -63.17 -5.03
N LEU A 502 -2.47 -62.18 -5.34
CA LEU A 502 -1.25 -61.85 -4.62
C LEU A 502 -1.37 -60.45 -4.00
N PRO A 503 -0.96 -60.25 -2.74
CA PRO A 503 -1.03 -58.95 -2.10
C PRO A 503 0.04 -58.00 -2.65
N ILE A 504 -0.28 -56.71 -2.71
CA ILE A 504 0.66 -55.65 -3.11
C ILE A 504 0.72 -54.56 -2.03
N ARG A 505 1.64 -53.59 -2.15
CA ARG A 505 1.85 -52.51 -1.16
C ARG A 505 2.06 -53.00 0.29
N LYS A 506 2.91 -54.03 0.46
CA LYS A 506 3.17 -54.69 1.76
C LYS A 506 1.90 -55.31 2.39
N GLY A 507 0.91 -55.68 1.57
CA GLY A 507 -0.30 -56.36 2.01
C GLY A 507 -0.05 -57.79 2.51
N ALA A 508 -0.96 -58.30 3.34
CA ALA A 508 -0.97 -59.68 3.80
C ALA A 508 -2.11 -60.45 3.13
N TRP A 509 -1.98 -61.77 3.01
CA TRP A 509 -3.03 -62.63 2.45
C TRP A 509 -4.32 -62.61 3.27
N THR A 510 -4.18 -62.76 4.58
CA THR A 510 -5.24 -62.63 5.57
C THR A 510 -4.77 -61.65 6.62
N ARG A 511 -5.65 -60.74 7.05
CA ARG A 511 -5.33 -59.78 8.10
C ARG A 511 -6.53 -59.58 9.00
N SER A 512 -6.26 -59.55 10.30
CA SER A 512 -7.21 -59.18 11.32
C SER A 512 -6.75 -57.88 11.96
N ILE A 513 -7.66 -56.92 12.13
CA ILE A 513 -7.38 -55.66 12.80
C ILE A 513 -8.34 -55.49 13.98
N ASN A 514 -7.81 -55.17 15.15
CA ASN A 514 -8.63 -54.76 16.28
C ASN A 514 -8.91 -53.27 16.12
N ILE A 515 -10.19 -52.91 16.19
CA ILE A 515 -10.68 -51.56 16.04
C ILE A 515 -11.54 -51.21 17.25
N GLU A 516 -11.40 -49.97 17.73
CA GLU A 516 -12.32 -49.39 18.69
C GLU A 516 -13.14 -48.38 17.90
N LEU A 517 -14.40 -48.73 17.61
CA LEU A 517 -15.30 -47.92 16.81
C LEU A 517 -16.24 -47.17 17.75
N ASP A 518 -15.97 -45.89 17.91
CA ASP A 518 -16.77 -45.00 18.76
C ASP A 518 -18.25 -45.02 18.39
N GLY A 519 -19.09 -44.61 19.34
CA GLY A 519 -20.51 -44.45 19.08
C GLY A 519 -20.74 -43.44 17.95
N TYR A 520 -21.62 -43.78 17.00
CA TYR A 520 -21.85 -43.03 15.75
C TYR A 520 -20.60 -42.87 14.84
N GLY A 521 -19.55 -43.66 15.07
CA GLY A 521 -18.30 -43.62 14.32
C GLY A 521 -18.33 -44.47 13.04
N THR A 522 -17.63 -44.00 12.02
CA THR A 522 -17.34 -44.76 10.79
C THR A 522 -15.83 -44.97 10.66
N MET A 523 -15.43 -46.17 10.28
CA MET A 523 -14.04 -46.52 10.00
C MET A 523 -13.93 -47.18 8.63
N THR A 524 -12.87 -46.83 7.90
CA THR A 524 -12.52 -47.43 6.62
C THR A 524 -11.23 -48.21 6.74
N ALA A 525 -11.23 -49.45 6.25
CA ALA A 525 -10.04 -50.27 6.08
C ALA A 525 -9.85 -50.63 4.60
N GLU A 526 -8.61 -50.61 4.13
CA GLU A 526 -8.28 -50.93 2.75
C GLU A 526 -7.19 -51.99 2.64
N PHE A 527 -7.25 -52.78 1.58
CA PHE A 527 -6.18 -53.68 1.19
C PHE A 527 -6.08 -53.81 -0.33
N PHE A 528 -4.91 -54.22 -0.80
CA PHE A 528 -4.54 -54.16 -2.21
C PHE A 528 -4.00 -55.50 -2.71
N PHE A 529 -4.42 -55.92 -3.91
CA PHE A 529 -4.03 -57.20 -4.51
C PHE A 529 -4.03 -57.14 -6.04
N TYR A 530 -3.47 -58.15 -6.69
CA TYR A 530 -3.65 -58.41 -8.13
C TYR A 530 -3.79 -59.91 -8.41
N PHE A 531 -4.34 -60.29 -9.56
CA PHE A 531 -4.41 -61.69 -9.98
C PHE A 531 -3.28 -62.03 -10.97
N PRO A 532 -2.48 -63.09 -10.75
CA PRO A 532 -1.43 -63.52 -11.67
C PRO A 532 -1.93 -64.43 -12.81
N ALA A 533 -3.15 -64.98 -12.71
CA ALA A 533 -3.72 -65.90 -13.68
C ALA A 533 -5.25 -65.69 -13.83
N GLU A 534 -5.80 -66.14 -14.96
CA GLU A 534 -7.24 -66.13 -15.24
C GLU A 534 -7.98 -67.26 -14.53
N GLY A 535 -9.27 -67.09 -14.31
CA GLY A 535 -10.12 -68.08 -13.64
C GLY A 535 -11.28 -67.45 -12.86
N GLN A 536 -12.08 -68.31 -12.25
CA GLN A 536 -13.13 -67.90 -11.32
C GLN A 536 -12.62 -68.11 -9.89
N PHE A 537 -12.58 -67.04 -9.11
CA PHE A 537 -11.97 -67.02 -7.79
C PHE A 537 -12.97 -66.56 -6.74
N GLU A 538 -13.14 -67.37 -5.70
CA GLU A 538 -13.95 -66.96 -4.54
C GLU A 538 -13.14 -65.99 -3.66
N TYR A 539 -13.81 -65.02 -3.05
CA TYR A 539 -13.22 -64.20 -2.00
C TYR A 539 -13.95 -64.39 -0.67
N TYR A 540 -13.19 -64.28 0.41
CA TYR A 540 -13.74 -64.31 1.75
C TYR A 540 -14.18 -62.88 2.14
N PRO A 541 -15.50 -62.62 2.32
CA PRO A 541 -15.97 -61.29 2.65
C PRO A 541 -15.52 -60.87 4.04
N ALA A 542 -15.27 -59.58 4.21
CA ALA A 542 -14.86 -58.99 5.47
C ALA A 542 -15.91 -59.26 6.56
N ARG A 543 -15.43 -59.59 7.76
CA ARG A 543 -16.27 -59.87 8.93
C ARG A 543 -15.83 -59.01 10.10
N ALA A 544 -16.79 -58.46 10.81
CA ALA A 544 -16.57 -57.83 12.10
C ALA A 544 -16.99 -58.81 13.20
N ASN A 545 -16.10 -59.04 14.15
CA ASN A 545 -16.30 -59.93 15.28
C ASN A 545 -16.30 -59.13 16.59
N HIS A 546 -17.06 -59.59 17.58
CA HIS A 546 -17.03 -59.12 18.95
C HIS A 546 -17.02 -60.34 19.88
N ASP A 547 -16.08 -60.40 20.83
CA ASP A 547 -15.93 -61.52 21.79
C ASP A 547 -15.94 -62.92 21.14
N GLY A 548 -15.33 -63.05 19.97
CA GLY A 548 -15.24 -64.31 19.22
C GLY A 548 -16.48 -64.68 18.39
N GLY A 549 -17.54 -63.86 18.41
CA GLY A 549 -18.74 -64.02 17.57
C GLY A 549 -18.79 -63.02 16.41
N VAL A 550 -19.21 -63.46 15.21
CA VAL A 550 -19.39 -62.57 14.05
C VAL A 550 -20.64 -61.71 14.27
N VAL A 551 -20.46 -60.39 14.33
CA VAL A 551 -21.54 -59.42 14.53
C VAL A 551 -22.01 -58.76 13.23
N ALA A 552 -21.14 -58.69 12.21
CA ALA A 552 -21.53 -58.24 10.86
C ALA A 552 -20.63 -58.90 9.79
N ARG A 553 -21.19 -59.09 8.58
CA ARG A 553 -20.47 -59.64 7.43
C ARG A 553 -20.81 -58.86 6.16
N ALA A 554 -19.82 -58.60 5.31
CA ALA A 554 -20.08 -58.10 3.96
C ALA A 554 -20.68 -59.21 3.09
N GLU A 555 -21.39 -58.84 2.02
CA GLU A 555 -21.86 -59.80 1.02
C GLU A 555 -20.67 -60.47 0.33
N GLY A 556 -20.79 -61.78 0.06
CA GLY A 556 -19.78 -62.57 -0.64
C GLY A 556 -20.20 -62.81 -2.10
N ALA A 557 -19.24 -62.79 -3.02
CA ALA A 557 -19.44 -63.11 -4.43
C ALA A 557 -18.21 -63.83 -5.02
N SER A 558 -18.33 -64.39 -6.22
CA SER A 558 -17.19 -64.91 -6.98
C SER A 558 -16.66 -63.85 -7.94
N MET A 559 -15.33 -63.75 -8.07
CA MET A 559 -14.66 -62.87 -9.01
C MET A 559 -14.27 -63.61 -10.29
N THR A 560 -14.75 -63.14 -11.43
CA THR A 560 -14.34 -63.64 -12.75
C THR A 560 -13.11 -62.86 -13.20
N VAL A 561 -11.97 -63.52 -13.35
CA VAL A 561 -10.71 -62.92 -13.78
C VAL A 561 -10.35 -63.41 -15.17
N VAL A 562 -10.07 -62.47 -16.08
CA VAL A 562 -9.79 -62.72 -17.49
C VAL A 562 -8.49 -62.03 -17.90
N ARG A 563 -7.81 -62.54 -18.94
CA ARG A 563 -6.66 -61.83 -19.54
C ARG A 563 -7.07 -60.61 -20.37
N LYS A 564 -8.29 -60.63 -20.89
CA LYS A 564 -8.89 -59.56 -21.68
C LYS A 564 -10.35 -59.45 -21.27
N LEU A 565 -10.78 -58.26 -20.85
CA LEU A 565 -12.18 -58.02 -20.50
C LEU A 565 -13.08 -58.37 -21.70
N SER A 566 -14.17 -59.08 -21.41
CA SER A 566 -15.27 -59.35 -22.34
C SER A 566 -15.96 -58.06 -22.78
N THR A 567 -15.96 -57.07 -21.90
CA THR A 567 -16.43 -55.70 -22.15
C THR A 567 -15.36 -54.73 -21.71
N VAL A 568 -14.73 -54.05 -22.68
CA VAL A 568 -13.77 -52.99 -22.38
C VAL A 568 -14.56 -51.74 -21.99
N ASP A 569 -14.11 -51.04 -20.95
CA ASP A 569 -14.67 -49.72 -20.64
C ASP A 569 -14.16 -48.70 -21.67
N GLU A 570 -14.87 -48.64 -22.79
CA GLU A 570 -14.62 -47.72 -23.91
C GLU A 570 -14.82 -46.25 -23.52
N THR A 571 -15.37 -45.97 -22.32
CA THR A 571 -15.59 -44.62 -21.81
C THR A 571 -14.43 -44.10 -20.95
N SER A 572 -13.49 -44.94 -20.55
CA SER A 572 -12.35 -44.53 -19.72
C SER A 572 -11.32 -43.70 -20.50
N TRP A 573 -10.73 -42.67 -19.87
CA TRP A 573 -9.65 -41.88 -20.51
C TRP A 573 -8.45 -42.74 -20.91
N ASN A 574 -8.15 -43.78 -20.13
CA ASN A 574 -7.10 -44.75 -20.45
C ASN A 574 -7.36 -45.47 -21.77
N TYR A 575 -8.61 -45.89 -22.03
CA TYR A 575 -8.98 -46.50 -23.31
C TYR A 575 -9.02 -45.47 -24.43
N VAL A 576 -9.77 -44.37 -24.23
CA VAL A 576 -10.02 -43.35 -25.25
C VAL A 576 -8.71 -42.76 -25.78
N SER A 577 -7.81 -42.32 -24.89
CA SER A 577 -6.54 -41.70 -25.28
C SER A 577 -5.67 -42.62 -26.16
N GLN A 578 -5.68 -43.94 -25.89
CA GLN A 578 -4.78 -44.90 -26.54
C GLN A 578 -5.40 -45.65 -27.71
N ASN A 579 -6.70 -45.92 -27.70
CA ASN A 579 -7.33 -46.87 -28.62
C ASN A 579 -8.47 -46.29 -29.46
N ALA A 580 -9.15 -45.22 -29.00
CA ALA A 580 -10.25 -44.65 -29.76
C ALA A 580 -9.78 -43.97 -31.05
N ASP A 581 -10.69 -43.72 -32.00
CA ASP A 581 -10.38 -42.92 -33.18
C ASP A 581 -10.24 -41.42 -32.82
N GLY A 582 -9.76 -40.62 -33.77
CA GLY A 582 -9.58 -39.18 -33.58
C GLY A 582 -10.86 -38.46 -33.17
N PRO A 583 -11.98 -38.62 -33.90
CA PRO A 583 -13.26 -37.98 -33.57
C PRO A 583 -13.79 -38.35 -32.18
N THR A 584 -13.71 -39.62 -31.79
CA THR A 584 -14.15 -40.07 -30.45
C THR A 584 -13.27 -39.47 -29.36
N THR A 585 -11.95 -39.36 -29.61
CA THR A 585 -11.01 -38.71 -28.68
C THR A 585 -11.34 -37.23 -28.49
N LEU A 586 -11.57 -36.49 -29.58
CA LEU A 586 -11.94 -35.07 -29.54
C LEU A 586 -13.29 -34.85 -28.85
N LYS A 587 -14.28 -35.70 -29.12
CA LYS A 587 -15.56 -35.67 -28.43
C LYS A 587 -15.42 -35.92 -26.93
N HIS A 588 -14.50 -36.80 -26.52
CA HIS A 588 -14.25 -37.04 -25.09
C HIS A 588 -13.65 -35.81 -24.42
N LEU A 589 -12.64 -35.17 -25.04
CA LEU A 589 -12.08 -33.89 -24.58
C LEU A 589 -13.16 -32.80 -24.50
N ASP A 590 -14.02 -32.72 -25.50
CA ASP A 590 -15.09 -31.73 -25.54
C ASP A 590 -16.21 -31.99 -24.52
N THR A 591 -16.39 -33.20 -23.99
CA THR A 591 -17.51 -33.49 -23.07
C THR A 591 -17.10 -33.64 -21.62
N HIS A 592 -15.82 -33.89 -21.34
CA HIS A 592 -15.31 -34.11 -20.00
C HIS A 592 -14.51 -32.90 -19.51
N ASN A 593 -14.32 -32.82 -18.19
CA ASN A 593 -13.45 -31.82 -17.59
C ASN A 593 -11.99 -32.11 -17.98
N ILE A 594 -11.48 -31.33 -18.94
CA ILE A 594 -10.16 -31.51 -19.56
C ILE A 594 -9.04 -31.39 -18.53
N ARG A 595 -9.22 -30.57 -17.50
CA ARG A 595 -8.20 -30.30 -16.47
C ARG A 595 -7.97 -31.49 -15.53
N ARG A 596 -8.83 -32.51 -15.57
CA ARG A 596 -8.62 -33.80 -14.88
C ARG A 596 -7.86 -34.83 -15.70
N LEU A 597 -7.73 -34.61 -17.01
CA LEU A 597 -7.17 -35.58 -17.93
C LEU A 597 -5.66 -35.36 -18.07
N ASP A 598 -4.89 -36.45 -18.08
CA ASP A 598 -3.50 -36.41 -18.54
C ASP A 598 -3.49 -36.32 -20.07
N LEU A 599 -3.39 -35.09 -20.59
CA LEU A 599 -3.39 -34.76 -22.00
C LEU A 599 -2.17 -35.30 -22.74
N THR A 600 -1.04 -35.52 -22.05
CA THR A 600 0.19 -36.03 -22.67
C THR A 600 0.02 -37.43 -23.28
N ARG A 601 -1.01 -38.17 -22.84
CA ARG A 601 -1.37 -39.50 -23.35
C ARG A 601 -1.76 -39.50 -24.83
N ILE A 602 -2.26 -38.39 -25.37
CA ILE A 602 -2.59 -38.25 -26.79
C ILE A 602 -1.46 -37.63 -27.62
N ALA A 603 -0.31 -37.31 -27.01
CA ALA A 603 0.80 -36.63 -27.70
C ALA A 603 1.29 -37.38 -28.96
N TRP A 604 1.26 -38.72 -28.96
CA TRP A 604 1.67 -39.51 -30.12
C TRP A 604 0.76 -39.28 -31.35
N ARG A 605 -0.50 -38.89 -31.14
CA ARG A 605 -1.47 -38.56 -32.21
C ARG A 605 -1.23 -37.19 -32.82
N MET A 606 -0.59 -36.28 -32.08
CA MET A 606 -0.29 -34.91 -32.54
C MET A 606 0.69 -34.88 -33.73
N ARG A 607 1.29 -36.00 -34.14
CA ARG A 607 2.04 -36.10 -35.40
C ARG A 607 1.15 -35.98 -36.64
N ASP A 608 -0.13 -36.32 -36.53
CA ASP A 608 -1.09 -36.09 -37.59
C ASP A 608 -1.54 -34.62 -37.60
N ARG A 609 -1.45 -33.97 -38.75
CA ARG A 609 -1.75 -32.53 -38.89
C ARG A 609 -3.20 -32.20 -38.58
N SER A 610 -4.14 -33.00 -39.10
CA SER A 610 -5.57 -32.74 -38.91
C SER A 610 -5.97 -32.89 -37.45
N PHE A 611 -5.46 -33.92 -36.77
CA PHE A 611 -5.72 -34.14 -35.35
C PHE A 611 -5.08 -33.03 -34.49
N PHE A 612 -3.86 -32.61 -34.83
CA PHE A 612 -3.19 -31.49 -34.17
C PHE A 612 -4.01 -30.19 -34.26
N ASP A 613 -4.42 -29.79 -35.47
CA ASP A 613 -5.17 -28.55 -35.70
C ASP A 613 -6.51 -28.58 -34.92
N GLN A 614 -7.23 -29.70 -34.97
CA GLN A 614 -8.51 -29.85 -34.25
C GLN A 614 -8.32 -29.87 -32.73
N THR A 615 -7.25 -30.51 -32.23
CA THR A 615 -6.96 -30.58 -30.79
C THR A 615 -6.57 -29.21 -30.26
N LEU A 616 -5.65 -28.48 -30.92
CA LEU A 616 -5.27 -27.13 -30.47
C LEU A 616 -6.45 -26.16 -30.56
N LYS A 617 -7.28 -26.25 -31.60
CA LYS A 617 -8.50 -25.44 -31.69
C LYS A 617 -9.41 -25.69 -30.49
N LEU A 618 -9.73 -26.96 -30.20
CA LEU A 618 -10.56 -27.33 -29.06
C LEU A 618 -9.95 -26.84 -27.74
N LEU A 619 -8.66 -27.05 -27.52
CA LEU A 619 -8.00 -26.67 -26.27
C LEU A 619 -7.95 -25.13 -26.08
N ARG A 620 -7.77 -24.35 -27.16
CA ARG A 620 -7.91 -22.89 -27.13
C ARG A 620 -9.32 -22.45 -26.76
N GLU A 621 -10.35 -23.03 -27.39
CA GLU A 621 -11.78 -22.77 -27.07
C GLU A 621 -12.14 -23.14 -25.62
N ARG A 622 -11.42 -24.12 -25.06
CA ARG A 622 -11.63 -24.60 -23.68
C ARG A 622 -10.71 -23.92 -22.67
N HIS A 623 -9.89 -22.95 -23.10
CA HIS A 623 -8.85 -22.28 -22.31
C HIS A 623 -7.99 -23.27 -21.52
N ALA A 624 -7.47 -24.30 -22.19
CA ALA A 624 -6.61 -25.32 -21.63
C ALA A 624 -5.29 -25.41 -22.40
N TYR A 625 -4.18 -25.42 -21.68
CA TYR A 625 -2.84 -25.49 -22.26
C TYR A 625 -2.11 -26.76 -21.79
N ASP A 626 -1.42 -27.43 -22.71
CA ASP A 626 -0.49 -28.50 -22.41
C ASP A 626 0.80 -28.28 -23.20
N GLU A 627 1.90 -28.09 -22.48
CA GLU A 627 3.21 -27.80 -23.05
C GLU A 627 3.63 -28.81 -24.12
N LYS A 628 3.40 -30.11 -23.87
CA LYS A 628 3.85 -31.20 -24.74
C LYS A 628 3.00 -31.33 -25.99
N LEU A 629 1.72 -31.00 -25.93
CA LEU A 629 0.88 -30.94 -27.13
C LEU A 629 1.23 -29.72 -27.99
N TRP A 630 1.48 -28.56 -27.37
CA TRP A 630 1.89 -27.34 -28.08
C TRP A 630 3.27 -27.45 -28.73
N SER A 631 4.20 -28.22 -28.16
CA SER A 631 5.53 -28.41 -28.76
C SER A 631 5.49 -29.04 -30.17
N TYR A 632 4.40 -29.72 -30.55
CA TYR A 632 4.21 -30.24 -31.91
C TYR A 632 3.99 -29.14 -32.96
N ALA A 633 3.76 -27.90 -32.56
CA ALA A 633 3.68 -26.77 -33.49
C ALA A 633 4.95 -26.63 -34.34
N PHE A 634 6.13 -26.92 -33.78
CA PHE A 634 7.39 -26.93 -34.54
C PHE A 634 7.42 -28.02 -35.62
N LEU A 635 6.86 -29.20 -35.35
CA LEU A 635 6.79 -30.29 -36.33
C LEU A 635 5.91 -29.89 -37.52
N HIS A 636 4.82 -29.17 -37.26
CA HIS A 636 3.83 -28.77 -38.27
C HIS A 636 4.11 -27.41 -38.92
N HIS A 637 5.18 -26.74 -38.52
CA HIS A 637 5.47 -25.35 -38.91
C HIS A 637 4.30 -24.39 -38.62
N ASP A 638 3.59 -24.62 -37.50
CA ASP A 638 2.52 -23.74 -37.02
C ASP A 638 3.12 -22.60 -36.19
N ALA A 639 3.23 -21.41 -36.80
CA ALA A 639 3.87 -20.25 -36.16
C ALA A 639 3.10 -19.78 -34.91
N ASP A 640 1.77 -19.82 -34.93
CA ASP A 640 0.95 -19.34 -33.82
C ASP A 640 1.02 -20.30 -32.63
N GLY A 641 0.93 -21.61 -32.87
CA GLY A 641 1.18 -22.62 -31.85
C GLY A 641 2.60 -22.55 -31.28
N ALA A 642 3.61 -22.30 -32.14
CA ALA A 642 5.00 -22.18 -31.70
C ALA A 642 5.22 -20.93 -30.83
N ARG A 643 4.58 -19.79 -31.16
CA ARG A 643 4.60 -18.58 -30.33
C ARG A 643 4.02 -18.85 -28.94
N GLN A 644 2.81 -19.41 -28.89
CA GLN A 644 2.14 -19.77 -27.64
C GLN A 644 2.95 -20.78 -26.80
N TYR A 645 3.65 -21.71 -27.46
CA TYR A 645 4.57 -22.61 -26.77
C TYR A 645 5.72 -21.82 -26.14
N LEU A 646 6.44 -21.02 -26.93
CA LEU A 646 7.62 -20.27 -26.50
C LEU A 646 7.31 -19.23 -25.43
N GLU A 647 6.13 -18.61 -25.47
CA GLU A 647 5.66 -17.67 -24.44
C GLU A 647 5.61 -18.28 -23.03
N ASN A 648 5.42 -19.60 -22.93
CA ASN A 648 5.38 -20.34 -21.66
C ASN A 648 6.75 -20.92 -21.25
N GLN A 649 7.82 -20.62 -22.00
CA GLN A 649 9.17 -21.16 -21.75
C GLN A 649 10.05 -20.12 -21.05
N ASP A 650 9.73 -19.76 -19.80
CA ASP A 650 10.40 -18.67 -19.07
C ASP A 650 11.93 -18.84 -19.02
N GLY A 651 12.43 -20.07 -18.89
CA GLY A 651 13.87 -20.35 -18.89
C GLY A 651 14.56 -20.04 -20.24
N PHE A 652 13.88 -20.29 -21.35
CA PHE A 652 14.37 -19.93 -22.69
C PHE A 652 14.27 -18.41 -22.91
N LEU A 653 13.13 -17.81 -22.55
CA LEU A 653 12.91 -16.37 -22.71
C LEU A 653 13.91 -15.54 -21.90
N ALA A 654 14.23 -15.94 -20.67
CA ALA A 654 15.23 -15.30 -19.84
C ALA A 654 16.63 -15.26 -20.49
N SER A 655 16.94 -16.22 -21.38
CA SER A 655 18.20 -16.25 -22.14
C SER A 655 18.21 -15.37 -23.40
N CYS A 656 17.05 -14.84 -23.80
CA CYS A 656 16.90 -14.03 -25.01
C CYS A 656 17.18 -12.52 -24.79
N GLY A 657 17.34 -12.08 -23.54
CA GLY A 657 17.56 -10.67 -23.19
C GLY A 657 16.32 -10.00 -22.60
N ALA A 658 16.43 -8.71 -22.26
CA ALA A 658 15.38 -7.97 -21.55
C ALA A 658 14.22 -7.49 -22.47
N TYR A 659 14.46 -7.42 -23.77
CA TYR A 659 13.47 -7.12 -24.80
C TYR A 659 13.83 -7.87 -26.08
N LEU A 660 12.83 -8.41 -26.74
CA LEU A 660 12.96 -9.04 -28.06
C LEU A 660 11.63 -8.88 -28.78
N ASP A 661 11.67 -8.46 -30.04
CA ASP A 661 10.51 -8.49 -30.94
C ASP A 661 10.89 -9.27 -32.19
N SER A 662 10.24 -10.41 -32.38
CA SER A 662 10.48 -11.32 -33.50
C SER A 662 9.20 -12.05 -33.88
N PRO A 663 9.09 -12.63 -35.09
CA PRO A 663 7.87 -13.30 -35.53
C PRO A 663 7.35 -14.43 -34.61
N LEU A 664 8.25 -15.09 -33.85
CA LEU A 664 7.92 -16.22 -32.98
C LEU A 664 8.03 -15.91 -31.49
N VAL A 665 8.75 -14.86 -31.10
CA VAL A 665 9.01 -14.51 -29.70
C VAL A 665 8.92 -13.00 -29.54
N ALA A 666 8.01 -12.57 -28.68
CA ALA A 666 7.93 -11.21 -28.18
C ALA A 666 8.20 -11.22 -26.65
N ILE A 667 9.11 -10.38 -26.19
CA ILE A 667 9.42 -10.16 -24.79
C ILE A 667 9.20 -8.68 -24.52
N ASP A 668 8.05 -8.37 -23.93
CA ASP A 668 7.80 -7.07 -23.33
C ASP A 668 8.10 -7.14 -21.82
N PRO A 669 9.03 -6.32 -21.29
CA PRO A 669 9.43 -6.40 -19.89
C PRO A 669 8.33 -5.97 -18.91
N VAL A 670 7.40 -5.13 -19.34
CA VAL A 670 6.25 -4.68 -18.53
C VAL A 670 5.20 -5.79 -18.45
N GLU A 671 4.89 -6.45 -19.57
CA GLU A 671 3.99 -7.61 -19.56
C GLU A 671 4.59 -8.78 -18.75
N ARG A 672 5.90 -9.00 -18.88
CA ARG A 672 6.64 -10.05 -18.16
C ARG A 672 6.93 -9.73 -16.70
N LEU A 673 6.46 -8.58 -16.20
CA LEU A 673 6.67 -8.11 -14.82
C LEU A 673 8.15 -8.00 -14.42
N SER A 674 9.05 -7.90 -15.40
CA SER A 674 10.50 -7.70 -15.17
C SER A 674 10.86 -6.22 -15.07
N TYR A 675 9.95 -5.34 -15.46
CA TYR A 675 10.04 -3.90 -15.31
C TYR A 675 8.69 -3.27 -14.96
N GLN A 676 8.72 -2.29 -14.06
CA GLN A 676 7.63 -1.36 -13.83
C GLN A 676 8.26 0.02 -13.61
N HIS A 677 7.64 1.07 -14.17
CA HIS A 677 8.12 2.42 -13.94
C HIS A 677 7.98 2.81 -12.45
N VAL A 678 8.99 3.47 -11.89
CA VAL A 678 9.01 3.90 -10.48
C VAL A 678 9.43 5.35 -10.44
N ASP A 679 8.61 6.18 -9.81
CA ASP A 679 8.87 7.60 -9.60
C ASP A 679 9.47 7.83 -8.20
N TYR A 680 10.16 8.94 -8.00
CA TYR A 680 10.88 9.25 -6.76
C TYR A 680 10.59 10.67 -6.29
N ALA A 681 10.02 10.81 -5.09
CA ALA A 681 9.77 12.12 -4.50
C ALA A 681 9.80 12.10 -2.96
N PRO A 682 10.32 13.16 -2.31
CA PRO A 682 11.18 14.18 -2.91
C PRO A 682 12.57 13.57 -3.24
N LEU A 683 13.22 14.02 -4.31
CA LEU A 683 14.58 13.58 -4.68
C LEU A 683 15.47 14.81 -4.87
N PHE A 684 16.52 14.92 -4.06
CA PHE A 684 17.46 16.04 -4.11
C PHE A 684 18.84 15.56 -4.54
N ASN A 685 19.36 16.12 -5.64
CA ASN A 685 20.72 15.82 -6.08
C ASN A 685 21.71 16.86 -5.51
N PRO A 686 22.91 16.45 -5.07
CA PRO A 686 23.91 17.39 -4.57
C PRO A 686 24.52 18.25 -5.68
N ARG A 687 24.47 17.80 -6.96
CA ARG A 687 25.11 18.45 -8.11
C ARG A 687 24.36 18.14 -9.40
N ALA A 688 24.05 19.17 -10.18
CA ALA A 688 23.52 19.02 -11.54
C ALA A 688 24.61 18.71 -12.58
N HIS A 689 25.82 19.24 -12.38
CA HIS A 689 26.95 19.08 -13.30
C HIS A 689 27.87 17.91 -12.90
N PRO A 690 28.46 17.19 -13.87
CA PRO A 690 29.37 16.09 -13.59
C PRO A 690 30.63 16.56 -12.85
N PHE A 691 31.02 15.81 -11.82
CA PHE A 691 32.32 15.96 -11.18
C PHE A 691 33.26 14.85 -11.68
N GLY A 692 34.22 15.20 -12.53
CA GLY A 692 35.11 14.24 -13.17
C GLY A 692 34.54 13.65 -14.47
N ARG A 693 35.04 12.48 -14.88
CA ARG A 693 34.73 11.90 -16.21
C ARG A 693 33.40 11.16 -16.29
N ARG A 694 32.75 10.85 -15.16
CA ARG A 694 31.52 10.06 -15.10
C ARG A 694 30.48 10.78 -14.26
N ARG A 695 29.22 10.73 -14.71
CA ARG A 695 28.07 11.12 -13.86
C ARG A 695 27.82 9.99 -12.86
N GLU A 696 27.42 10.36 -11.65
CA GLU A 696 27.10 9.43 -10.57
C GLU A 696 25.72 9.77 -10.00
N ILE A 697 24.85 8.76 -9.90
CA ILE A 697 23.56 8.84 -9.23
C ILE A 697 23.78 8.30 -7.81
N LEU A 698 23.55 9.13 -6.79
CA LEU A 698 23.83 8.76 -5.39
C LEU A 698 22.71 7.96 -4.72
N ASN A 699 21.45 8.17 -5.12
CA ASN A 699 20.35 7.37 -4.62
C ASN A 699 20.45 5.97 -5.26
N ASP A 700 20.78 4.95 -4.46
CA ASP A 700 21.04 3.60 -4.95
C ASP A 700 19.81 2.94 -5.59
N ASP A 701 18.62 3.18 -5.06
CA ASP A 701 17.36 2.64 -5.62
C ASP A 701 17.08 3.23 -7.00
N PHE A 702 17.18 4.55 -7.13
CA PHE A 702 17.01 5.23 -8.41
C PHE A 702 18.12 4.87 -9.41
N LYS A 703 19.36 4.72 -8.95
CA LYS A 703 20.48 4.26 -9.78
C LYS A 703 20.21 2.88 -10.37
N GLN A 704 19.73 1.94 -9.55
CA GLN A 704 19.35 0.60 -10.01
C GLN A 704 18.17 0.65 -10.99
N GLN A 705 17.16 1.48 -10.71
CA GLN A 705 16.00 1.65 -11.58
C GLN A 705 16.36 2.25 -12.95
N PHE A 706 17.18 3.30 -12.96
CA PHE A 706 17.69 3.93 -14.17
C PHE A 706 18.56 2.95 -14.98
N ALA A 707 19.44 2.20 -14.31
CA ALA A 707 20.27 1.18 -14.96
C ALA A 707 19.43 0.07 -15.61
N ARG A 708 18.35 -0.38 -14.95
CA ARG A 708 17.39 -1.33 -15.52
C ARG A 708 16.70 -0.78 -16.76
N LEU A 709 16.18 0.46 -16.70
CA LEU A 709 15.57 1.10 -17.88
C LEU A 709 16.58 1.18 -19.04
N VAL A 710 17.77 1.74 -18.81
CA VAL A 710 18.78 1.90 -19.88
C VAL A 710 19.20 0.55 -20.45
N SER A 711 19.29 -0.50 -19.62
CA SER A 711 19.58 -1.85 -20.09
C SER A 711 18.48 -2.38 -21.02
N ILE A 712 17.20 -2.20 -20.66
CA ILE A 712 16.07 -2.57 -21.52
C ILE A 712 16.10 -1.78 -22.84
N LEU A 713 16.26 -0.47 -22.76
CA LEU A 713 16.28 0.41 -23.93
C LEU A 713 17.44 0.09 -24.89
N ALA A 714 18.57 -0.39 -24.37
CA ALA A 714 19.70 -0.82 -25.18
C ALA A 714 19.42 -2.08 -26.03
N HIS A 715 18.41 -2.89 -25.65
CA HIS A 715 17.97 -4.04 -26.44
C HIS A 715 16.89 -3.69 -27.47
N ARG A 716 16.28 -2.49 -27.39
CA ARG A 716 15.27 -2.05 -28.35
C ARG A 716 15.93 -1.58 -29.65
N PRO A 717 15.37 -1.93 -30.84
CA PRO A 717 15.91 -1.47 -32.12
C PRO A 717 15.75 0.05 -32.31
N ALA A 718 14.70 0.63 -31.74
CA ALA A 718 14.44 2.06 -31.71
C ALA A 718 13.68 2.42 -30.43
N LEU A 719 13.86 3.66 -29.96
CA LEU A 719 13.11 4.20 -28.83
C LEU A 719 11.76 4.73 -29.29
N SER A 720 10.69 4.25 -28.67
CA SER A 720 9.33 4.77 -28.83
C SER A 720 9.17 6.14 -28.16
N ASP A 721 8.07 6.83 -28.46
CA ASP A 721 7.70 8.08 -27.80
C ASP A 721 7.49 7.88 -26.28
N SER A 722 6.95 6.73 -25.85
CA SER A 722 6.82 6.37 -24.43
C SER A 722 8.17 6.12 -23.75
N ASP A 723 9.12 5.49 -24.45
CA ASP A 723 10.50 5.33 -23.94
C ASP A 723 11.17 6.71 -23.72
N ARG A 724 10.91 7.66 -24.63
CA ARG A 724 11.42 9.04 -24.53
C ARG A 724 10.76 9.83 -23.41
N MET A 725 9.46 9.62 -23.16
CA MET A 725 8.77 10.16 -21.99
C MET A 725 9.46 9.69 -20.70
N SER A 726 9.66 8.37 -20.55
CA SER A 726 10.33 7.79 -19.38
C SER A 726 11.76 8.31 -19.18
N LEU A 727 12.53 8.44 -20.27
CA LEU A 727 13.87 9.03 -20.23
C LEU A 727 13.84 10.50 -19.82
N THR A 728 12.88 11.27 -20.33
CA THR A 728 12.73 12.69 -19.99
C THR A 728 12.48 12.86 -18.49
N CYS A 729 11.54 12.09 -17.92
CA CYS A 729 11.28 12.09 -16.48
C CYS A 729 12.55 11.76 -15.67
N TYR A 730 13.26 10.69 -16.02
CA TYR A 730 14.47 10.29 -15.29
C TYR A 730 15.66 11.23 -15.50
N TYR A 731 15.73 11.98 -16.60
CA TYR A 731 16.72 13.06 -16.75
C TYR A 731 16.37 14.25 -15.87
N LEU A 732 15.09 14.61 -15.75
CA LEU A 732 14.65 15.66 -14.82
C LEU A 732 14.96 15.30 -13.36
N LEU A 733 14.72 14.05 -12.94
CA LEU A 733 15.10 13.56 -11.61
C LEU A 733 16.62 13.60 -11.34
N GLN A 734 17.46 13.74 -12.38
CA GLN A 734 18.92 13.89 -12.28
C GLN A 734 19.39 15.33 -12.45
N ASP A 735 18.49 16.31 -12.54
CA ASP A 735 18.79 17.72 -12.91
C ASP A 735 19.51 17.86 -14.27
N ARG A 736 19.24 16.94 -15.21
CA ARG A 736 19.84 16.90 -16.55
C ARG A 736 18.93 17.59 -17.58
N ILE A 737 18.73 18.88 -17.39
CA ILE A 737 17.74 19.68 -18.14
C ILE A 737 18.00 19.68 -19.65
N GLU A 738 19.24 19.85 -20.10
CA GLU A 738 19.57 19.83 -21.54
C GLU A 738 19.26 18.48 -22.19
N GLU A 739 19.58 17.37 -21.52
CA GLU A 739 19.27 16.03 -22.02
C GLU A 739 17.76 15.73 -21.98
N ALA A 740 17.05 16.23 -20.96
CA ALA A 740 15.59 16.15 -20.88
C ALA A 740 14.93 16.88 -22.06
N LEU A 741 15.31 18.14 -22.32
CA LEU A 741 14.82 18.94 -23.46
C LEU A 741 15.13 18.23 -24.79
N GLY A 742 16.34 17.71 -24.96
CA GLY A 742 16.76 17.01 -26.17
C GLY A 742 16.02 15.69 -26.42
N SER A 743 15.66 14.97 -25.36
CA SER A 743 14.82 13.76 -25.43
C SER A 743 13.37 14.12 -25.75
N PHE A 744 12.82 15.12 -25.03
CA PHE A 744 11.43 15.55 -25.13
C PHE A 744 11.09 16.12 -26.51
N ALA A 745 12.00 16.90 -27.12
CA ALA A 745 11.79 17.49 -28.45
C ALA A 745 11.62 16.46 -29.59
N ARG A 746 11.92 15.18 -29.33
CA ARG A 746 11.78 14.07 -30.30
C ARG A 746 10.48 13.28 -30.12
N ILE A 747 9.65 13.68 -29.17
CA ILE A 747 8.38 13.02 -28.86
C ILE A 747 7.31 13.57 -29.79
N ASP A 748 6.60 12.67 -30.45
CA ASP A 748 5.39 12.97 -31.20
C ASP A 748 4.16 12.76 -30.29
N PRO A 749 3.52 13.83 -29.80
CA PRO A 749 2.50 13.71 -28.77
C PRO A 749 1.17 13.17 -29.30
N GLU A 750 0.99 13.05 -30.62
CA GLU A 750 -0.16 12.38 -31.23
C GLU A 750 -0.06 10.85 -31.17
N LYS A 751 1.12 10.32 -30.83
CA LYS A 751 1.36 8.88 -30.62
C LYS A 751 1.33 8.47 -29.15
N LEU A 752 1.06 9.41 -28.25
CA LEU A 752 1.05 9.17 -26.82
C LEU A 752 -0.37 9.08 -26.28
N GLU A 753 -0.63 8.01 -25.52
CA GLU A 753 -1.83 7.92 -24.67
C GLU A 753 -1.69 8.76 -23.39
N THR A 754 -0.45 8.98 -22.94
CA THR A 754 -0.08 9.72 -21.73
C THR A 754 -0.09 11.24 -21.96
N ARG A 755 -1.20 11.77 -22.52
CA ARG A 755 -1.25 13.16 -22.97
C ARG A 755 -1.13 14.16 -21.83
N ILE A 756 -1.79 13.90 -20.71
CA ILE A 756 -1.72 14.77 -19.52
C ILE A 756 -0.31 14.81 -18.92
N GLN A 757 0.41 13.68 -18.92
CA GLN A 757 1.82 13.64 -18.50
C GLN A 757 2.71 14.42 -19.48
N TYR A 758 2.49 14.27 -20.78
CA TYR A 758 3.21 15.03 -21.80
C TYR A 758 2.99 16.53 -21.64
N ASP A 759 1.74 16.96 -21.48
CA ASP A 759 1.37 18.36 -21.31
C ASP A 759 1.98 18.93 -20.01
N TYR A 760 1.97 18.17 -18.92
CA TYR A 760 2.64 18.58 -17.68
C TYR A 760 4.15 18.73 -17.84
N LEU A 761 4.83 17.75 -18.46
CA LEU A 761 6.26 17.85 -18.74
C LEU A 761 6.57 19.03 -19.67
N ARG A 762 5.73 19.29 -20.67
CA ARG A 762 5.88 20.44 -21.56
C ARG A 762 5.77 21.76 -20.81
N ALA A 763 4.78 21.88 -19.93
CA ALA A 763 4.61 23.07 -19.11
C ALA A 763 5.79 23.29 -18.16
N TYR A 764 6.27 22.23 -17.51
CA TYR A 764 7.44 22.29 -16.63
C TYR A 764 8.73 22.62 -17.39
N LEU A 765 8.97 22.01 -18.56
CA LEU A 765 10.17 22.25 -19.36
C LEU A 765 10.23 23.67 -19.92
N ASP A 766 9.08 24.31 -20.12
CA ASP A 766 8.98 25.70 -20.56
C ASP A 766 9.40 26.71 -19.47
N PHE A 767 9.57 26.29 -18.21
CA PHE A 767 10.23 27.11 -17.18
C PHE A 767 11.71 27.37 -17.49
N PHE A 768 12.31 26.56 -18.36
CA PHE A 768 13.70 26.72 -18.79
C PHE A 768 13.84 27.44 -20.14
N SER A 769 12.74 27.99 -20.67
CA SER A 769 12.73 28.84 -21.86
C SER A 769 12.72 30.33 -21.47
N ASP A 770 12.91 31.23 -22.45
CA ASP A 770 12.85 32.68 -22.22
C ASP A 770 11.40 33.22 -22.13
N ASP A 771 10.40 32.45 -22.57
CA ASP A 771 8.98 32.84 -22.63
C ASP A 771 8.08 31.69 -22.16
N HIS A 772 7.35 31.91 -21.07
CA HIS A 772 6.56 30.89 -20.37
C HIS A 772 5.08 30.82 -20.82
N ALA A 773 4.73 31.40 -21.97
CA ALA A 773 3.36 31.41 -22.47
C ALA A 773 2.81 29.99 -22.72
N ILE A 774 3.67 29.03 -23.10
CA ILE A 774 3.25 27.64 -23.32
C ILE A 774 2.86 27.00 -21.98
N ALA A 775 3.67 27.17 -20.94
CA ALA A 775 3.36 26.68 -19.60
C ALA A 775 2.01 27.20 -19.10
N ARG A 776 1.78 28.51 -19.21
CA ARG A 776 0.52 29.12 -18.76
C ARG A 776 -0.68 28.62 -19.55
N GLY A 777 -0.55 28.55 -20.88
CA GLY A 777 -1.63 28.08 -21.76
C GLY A 777 -2.06 26.65 -21.42
N ILE A 778 -1.09 25.74 -21.31
CA ILE A 778 -1.36 24.34 -20.96
C ILE A 778 -1.97 24.23 -19.56
N ALA A 779 -1.36 24.88 -18.56
CA ALA A 779 -1.83 24.75 -17.18
C ALA A 779 -3.26 25.28 -16.98
N GLN A 780 -3.66 26.29 -17.75
CA GLN A 780 -5.01 26.86 -17.71
C GLN A 780 -6.08 25.85 -18.18
N ASP A 781 -5.75 24.98 -19.15
CA ASP A 781 -6.67 23.94 -19.65
C ASP A 781 -6.97 22.86 -18.60
N TYR A 782 -6.08 22.69 -17.61
CA TYR A 782 -6.17 21.66 -16.57
C TYR A 782 -6.47 22.21 -15.16
N VAL A 783 -6.73 23.51 -15.01
CA VAL A 783 -6.90 24.16 -13.69
C VAL A 783 -8.06 23.59 -12.86
N ASP A 784 -9.08 23.04 -13.51
CA ASP A 784 -10.27 22.45 -12.89
C ASP A 784 -10.36 20.94 -13.13
N HIS A 785 -9.23 20.28 -13.37
CA HIS A 785 -9.19 18.83 -13.60
C HIS A 785 -9.85 18.06 -12.45
N PRO A 786 -10.68 17.03 -12.72
CA PRO A 786 -11.45 16.35 -11.68
C PRO A 786 -10.59 15.53 -10.71
N VAL A 787 -9.46 15.01 -11.19
CA VAL A 787 -8.48 14.30 -10.34
C VAL A 787 -7.57 15.29 -9.64
N GLU A 788 -7.59 15.28 -8.31
CA GLU A 788 -6.95 16.28 -7.45
C GLU A 788 -5.43 16.38 -7.67
N ARG A 789 -4.73 15.25 -7.82
CA ARG A 789 -3.28 15.21 -8.07
C ARG A 789 -2.92 16.08 -9.28
N TRP A 790 -3.59 15.87 -10.42
CA TRP A 790 -3.32 16.64 -11.64
C TRP A 790 -3.74 18.09 -11.49
N ARG A 791 -4.89 18.35 -10.90
CA ARG A 791 -5.37 19.71 -10.61
C ARG A 791 -4.35 20.51 -9.79
N LYS A 792 -3.81 19.92 -8.73
CA LYS A 792 -2.76 20.51 -7.88
C LYS A 792 -1.48 20.77 -8.66
N LEU A 793 -1.02 19.80 -9.46
CA LEU A 793 0.19 19.96 -10.28
C LEU A 793 0.09 21.13 -11.26
N PHE A 794 -1.00 21.25 -12.01
CA PHE A 794 -1.17 22.35 -12.96
C PHE A 794 -1.46 23.70 -12.27
N ARG A 795 -2.18 23.71 -11.15
CA ARG A 795 -2.33 24.94 -10.34
C ARG A 795 -1.00 25.41 -9.76
N ASN A 796 -0.11 24.49 -9.36
CA ASN A 796 1.24 24.84 -8.90
C ASN A 796 2.07 25.48 -10.03
N VAL A 797 1.92 25.00 -11.27
CA VAL A 797 2.54 25.67 -12.45
C VAL A 797 2.06 27.12 -12.56
N ILE A 798 0.75 27.37 -12.46
CA ILE A 798 0.19 28.73 -12.49
C ILE A 798 0.72 29.58 -11.32
N ALA A 799 0.75 29.03 -10.11
CA ALA A 799 1.22 29.73 -8.91
C ALA A 799 2.68 30.19 -9.06
N GLN A 800 3.57 29.34 -9.58
CA GLN A 800 4.97 29.70 -9.84
C GLN A 800 5.10 30.78 -10.91
N LEU A 801 4.27 30.72 -11.97
CA LEU A 801 4.25 31.76 -13.01
C LEU A 801 3.72 33.09 -12.49
N ASP A 802 2.69 33.07 -11.64
CA ASP A 802 2.15 34.26 -10.99
C ASP A 802 3.17 34.87 -10.01
N GLU A 803 3.92 34.06 -9.26
CA GLU A 803 5.02 34.51 -8.42
C GLU A 803 6.13 35.17 -9.25
N ALA A 804 6.56 34.54 -10.36
CA ALA A 804 7.57 35.08 -11.26
C ALA A 804 7.15 36.42 -11.90
N GLU A 805 5.84 36.61 -12.12
CA GLU A 805 5.23 37.88 -12.58
C GLU A 805 5.03 38.90 -11.45
N GLY A 806 5.37 38.56 -10.20
CA GLY A 806 5.29 39.44 -9.04
C GLY A 806 3.92 39.55 -8.38
N LYS A 807 2.99 38.60 -8.65
CA LYS A 807 1.62 38.59 -8.07
C LYS A 807 1.58 38.02 -6.64
N GLY A 808 2.70 37.56 -6.11
CA GLY A 808 2.83 37.01 -4.75
C GLY A 808 2.87 35.48 -4.74
N VAL A 809 3.19 34.92 -3.56
CA VAL A 809 3.26 33.47 -3.35
C VAL A 809 1.89 32.93 -2.96
N ASP A 810 1.44 31.87 -3.63
CA ASP A 810 0.22 31.13 -3.31
C ASP A 810 0.54 29.67 -2.95
N VAL A 811 -0.18 29.12 -1.96
CA VAL A 811 -0.03 27.72 -1.52
C VAL A 811 -1.18 26.92 -2.07
N VAL A 812 -0.90 26.10 -3.09
CA VAL A 812 -1.89 25.27 -3.79
C VAL A 812 -2.14 23.96 -3.05
N ASP A 813 -1.09 23.37 -2.48
CA ASP A 813 -1.19 22.15 -1.69
C ASP A 813 -0.66 22.37 -0.27
N GLU A 814 -1.56 22.38 0.71
CA GLU A 814 -1.21 22.52 2.13
C GLU A 814 -0.38 21.33 2.66
N GLY A 815 -0.32 20.21 1.93
CA GLY A 815 0.57 19.10 2.22
C GLY A 815 1.98 19.25 1.64
N ASP A 816 2.20 20.22 0.74
CA ASP A 816 3.49 20.43 0.08
C ASP A 816 4.41 21.31 0.93
N ARG A 817 5.42 20.66 1.52
CA ARG A 817 6.42 21.31 2.38
C ARG A 817 7.16 22.43 1.66
N ASP A 818 7.46 22.28 0.36
CA ASP A 818 8.24 23.29 -0.37
C ASP A 818 7.40 24.53 -0.62
N GLN A 819 6.12 24.39 -0.98
CA GLN A 819 5.20 25.53 -1.11
C GLN A 819 5.01 26.27 0.22
N ILE A 820 4.77 25.53 1.32
CA ILE A 820 4.64 26.13 2.66
C ILE A 820 5.92 26.88 3.04
N GLN A 821 7.08 26.29 2.76
CA GLN A 821 8.36 26.89 3.10
C GLN A 821 8.67 28.13 2.24
N THR A 822 8.30 28.14 0.96
CA THR A 822 8.40 29.31 0.08
C THR A 822 7.47 30.43 0.55
N ALA A 823 6.23 30.12 0.91
CA ALA A 823 5.30 31.11 1.47
C ALA A 823 5.84 31.72 2.77
N ALA A 824 6.39 30.89 3.67
CA ALA A 824 7.06 31.37 4.88
C ALA A 824 8.31 32.22 4.57
N ALA A 825 9.13 31.81 3.60
CA ALA A 825 10.32 32.55 3.19
C ALA A 825 9.97 33.94 2.61
N SER A 826 8.88 34.04 1.84
CA SER A 826 8.42 35.32 1.26
C SER A 826 8.03 36.37 2.31
N GLN A 827 7.58 35.91 3.48
CA GLN A 827 7.20 36.74 4.62
C GLN A 827 8.36 36.98 5.60
N ALA A 828 9.50 36.32 5.42
CA ALA A 828 10.64 36.49 6.31
C ALA A 828 11.20 37.92 6.21
N PRO A 829 11.53 38.57 7.34
CA PRO A 829 12.24 39.83 7.29
C PRO A 829 13.65 39.61 6.75
N SER A 830 14.11 40.50 5.87
CA SER A 830 15.50 40.56 5.42
C SER A 830 16.08 41.95 5.70
N LEU A 831 17.36 41.97 6.06
CA LEU A 831 18.11 43.18 6.33
C LEU A 831 19.54 42.96 5.86
N GLU A 832 20.02 43.81 4.96
CA GLU A 832 21.42 43.97 4.60
C GLU A 832 21.81 45.44 4.69
N ILE A 833 23.09 45.70 4.97
CA ILE A 833 23.63 47.05 4.98
C ILE A 833 24.92 47.14 4.17
N SER A 834 25.05 48.24 3.43
CA SER A 834 26.28 48.67 2.77
C SER A 834 26.64 50.08 3.28
N VAL A 835 27.93 50.36 3.50
CA VAL A 835 28.41 51.68 3.94
C VAL A 835 29.53 52.12 3.04
N GLU A 836 29.20 52.98 2.08
CA GLU A 836 30.13 53.48 1.07
C GLU A 836 29.93 54.97 0.85
N ALA A 837 31.01 55.67 0.48
CA ALA A 837 30.95 57.09 0.12
C ALA A 837 30.20 58.00 1.13
N ARG A 838 30.30 57.70 2.44
CA ARG A 838 29.60 58.40 3.54
C ARG A 838 28.07 58.24 3.52
N LYS A 839 27.56 57.21 2.86
CA LYS A 839 26.17 56.79 2.86
C LYS A 839 26.05 55.40 3.45
N ILE A 840 24.91 55.13 4.05
CA ILE A 840 24.51 53.81 4.53
C ILE A 840 23.33 53.41 3.66
N GLU A 841 23.50 52.39 2.84
CA GLU A 841 22.40 51.77 2.12
C GLU A 841 21.88 50.61 2.95
N ILE A 842 20.57 50.58 3.14
CA ILE A 842 19.87 49.56 3.89
C ILE A 842 18.96 48.87 2.88
N ASP A 843 19.29 47.63 2.51
CA ASP A 843 18.42 46.76 1.74
C ASP A 843 17.55 45.98 2.72
N TYR A 844 16.23 46.04 2.54
CA TYR A 844 15.28 45.46 3.48
C TYR A 844 14.05 44.90 2.79
N ARG A 845 13.46 43.88 3.42
CA ARG A 845 12.10 43.40 3.12
C ARG A 845 11.36 43.09 4.40
N ASN A 846 10.05 43.29 4.40
CA ASN A 846 9.14 42.98 5.52
C ASN A 846 9.59 43.61 6.86
N LEU A 847 10.11 44.85 6.82
CA LEU A 847 10.55 45.62 7.98
C LEU A 847 9.95 47.03 7.95
N GLU A 848 9.44 47.49 9.09
CA GLU A 848 8.86 48.83 9.25
C GLU A 848 9.87 49.87 9.75
N SER A 849 10.89 49.43 10.48
CA SER A 849 11.96 50.28 10.99
C SER A 849 13.24 49.50 11.23
N CYS A 850 14.38 50.19 11.24
CA CYS A 850 15.68 49.65 11.57
C CYS A 850 16.44 50.59 12.51
N GLU A 851 17.11 50.02 13.51
CA GLU A 851 18.01 50.71 14.42
C GLU A 851 19.46 50.62 13.94
N ILE A 852 20.08 51.76 13.65
CA ILE A 852 21.47 51.89 13.23
C ILE A 852 22.34 52.37 14.40
N GLY A 853 23.20 51.50 14.90
CA GLY A 853 24.22 51.79 15.90
C GLY A 853 25.57 52.15 15.27
N PHE A 854 26.24 53.16 15.81
CA PHE A 854 27.58 53.57 15.41
C PHE A 854 28.55 53.25 16.54
N VAL A 855 29.52 52.38 16.30
CA VAL A 855 30.61 52.08 17.24
C VAL A 855 31.90 52.66 16.67
N VAL A 856 32.47 53.66 17.33
CA VAL A 856 33.78 54.22 16.96
C VAL A 856 34.85 53.21 17.35
N MET A 857 35.66 52.82 16.37
CA MET A 857 36.74 51.86 16.58
C MET A 857 38.03 52.55 16.99
N ASP A 858 38.71 51.98 17.99
CA ASP A 858 40.15 52.16 18.14
C ASP A 858 40.86 51.17 17.22
N ILE A 859 41.15 51.62 16.00
CA ILE A 859 41.79 50.79 14.97
C ILE A 859 43.17 50.31 15.40
N GLU A 860 43.93 51.13 16.13
CA GLU A 860 45.29 50.73 16.50
C GLU A 860 45.25 49.55 17.47
N PHE A 861 44.33 49.60 18.43
CA PHE A 861 44.09 48.49 19.36
C PHE A 861 43.61 47.22 18.61
N LEU A 862 42.60 47.34 17.75
CA LEU A 862 42.06 46.21 17.00
C LEU A 862 43.12 45.56 16.10
N PHE A 863 43.86 46.37 15.34
CA PHE A 863 44.95 45.91 14.49
C PHE A 863 46.06 45.22 15.29
N SER A 864 46.37 45.70 16.50
CA SER A 864 47.39 45.08 17.35
C SER A 864 46.93 43.72 17.92
N SER A 865 45.62 43.55 18.12
CA SER A 865 45.03 42.31 18.64
C SER A 865 44.79 41.26 17.55
N SER A 866 44.57 41.67 16.30
CA SER A 866 44.23 40.79 15.17
C SER A 866 44.62 41.41 13.81
N PRO A 867 45.92 41.48 13.48
CA PRO A 867 46.44 42.28 12.36
C PRO A 867 46.11 41.74 10.95
N PHE A 868 45.76 40.47 10.80
CA PHE A 868 45.50 39.84 9.49
C PHE A 868 44.03 39.42 9.28
N VAL A 869 43.09 40.02 10.02
CA VAL A 869 41.66 39.77 9.83
C VAL A 869 41.13 40.78 8.82
N ASN A 870 41.17 40.40 7.53
CA ASN A 870 40.35 41.05 6.51
C ASN A 870 38.93 40.46 6.58
N ASP A 871 37.92 41.34 6.52
CA ASP A 871 36.48 41.04 6.49
C ASP A 871 35.77 40.68 7.81
N GLY A 872 35.87 41.56 8.83
CA GLY A 872 34.76 41.78 9.78
C GLY A 872 34.32 40.60 10.67
N ALA A 873 35.01 39.46 10.61
CA ALA A 873 34.64 38.24 11.31
C ALA A 873 35.66 37.97 12.42
N GLY A 874 35.38 38.42 13.65
CA GLY A 874 36.07 37.80 14.80
C GLY A 874 36.13 38.55 16.13
N ALA A 875 35.86 39.85 16.19
CA ALA A 875 35.96 40.60 17.45
C ALA A 875 34.63 41.28 17.82
N SER A 876 33.63 40.49 18.21
CA SER A 876 32.39 41.00 18.80
C SER A 876 32.25 40.54 20.26
N ALA A 877 32.97 41.21 21.16
CA ALA A 877 32.46 41.37 22.52
C ALA A 877 31.33 42.41 22.48
N TYR A 878 30.41 42.37 23.44
CA TYR A 878 29.28 43.30 23.58
C TYR A 878 29.76 44.75 23.74
N ILE A 879 29.99 45.47 22.64
CA ILE A 879 30.35 46.89 22.65
C ILE A 879 29.08 47.73 22.49
N ARG A 880 28.85 48.66 23.42
CA ARG A 880 27.71 49.58 23.37
C ARG A 880 27.93 50.63 22.27
N PRO A 881 26.96 50.85 21.36
CA PRO A 881 27.05 51.91 20.35
C PRO A 881 27.29 53.28 20.99
N ASN A 882 28.18 54.07 20.39
CA ASN A 882 28.41 55.47 20.77
C ASN A 882 27.16 56.32 20.50
N ARG A 883 26.42 55.98 19.44
CA ARG A 883 25.14 56.59 19.06
C ARG A 883 24.27 55.57 18.35
N THR A 884 22.97 55.77 18.46
CA THR A 884 21.95 54.99 17.77
C THR A 884 21.01 55.93 17.01
N LEU A 885 20.60 55.54 15.80
CA LEU A 885 19.61 56.22 14.95
C LEU A 885 18.51 55.22 14.58
N THR A 886 17.25 55.60 14.73
CA THR A 886 16.12 54.81 14.20
C THR A 886 15.77 55.34 12.81
N VAL A 887 15.66 54.44 11.85
CA VAL A 887 15.31 54.72 10.45
C VAL A 887 13.97 54.08 10.17
N ASP A 888 12.98 54.89 9.80
CA ASP A 888 11.69 54.39 9.33
C ASP A 888 11.85 53.83 7.92
N LEU A 889 11.36 52.61 7.72
CA LEU A 889 11.49 51.87 6.47
C LEU A 889 10.15 51.87 5.72
N PRO A 890 10.06 52.49 4.53
CA PRO A 890 8.85 52.49 3.72
C PRO A 890 8.32 51.08 3.40
N ALA A 891 7.02 50.84 3.62
CA ALA A 891 6.40 49.52 3.41
C ALA A 891 6.53 48.95 1.98
N ASN A 892 6.67 49.81 0.96
CA ASN A 892 6.83 49.41 -0.46
C ASN A 892 8.25 49.62 -1.00
N GLY A 893 9.23 49.87 -0.11
CA GLY A 893 10.63 50.04 -0.49
C GLY A 893 11.42 48.74 -0.34
N HIS A 894 12.54 48.65 -1.07
CA HIS A 894 13.52 47.57 -0.93
C HIS A 894 14.92 48.10 -0.60
N LEU A 895 15.15 49.40 -0.79
CA LEU A 895 16.42 50.06 -0.52
C LEU A 895 16.15 51.47 -0.01
N ILE A 896 16.84 51.86 1.06
CA ILE A 896 16.89 53.25 1.52
C ILE A 896 18.34 53.65 1.75
N SER A 897 18.69 54.88 1.36
CA SER A 897 20.03 55.44 1.56
C SER A 897 19.94 56.59 2.54
N ILE A 898 20.75 56.55 3.60
CA ILE A 898 20.87 57.63 4.59
C ILE A 898 22.31 58.14 4.62
N ASP A 899 22.48 59.43 4.93
CA ASP A 899 23.80 60.02 5.09
C ASP A 899 24.43 59.60 6.42
N LEU A 900 25.73 59.33 6.40
CA LEU A 900 26.51 59.12 7.62
C LEU A 900 26.52 60.43 8.45
N PRO A 901 26.20 60.39 9.76
CA PRO A 901 26.15 61.57 10.61
C PRO A 901 27.45 62.39 10.55
N GLU A 902 27.34 63.72 10.58
CA GLU A 902 28.47 64.62 10.32
C GLU A 902 29.67 64.37 11.24
N GLU A 903 29.40 64.05 12.51
CA GLU A 903 30.38 63.72 13.54
C GLU A 903 31.21 62.46 13.25
N TYR A 904 30.72 61.57 12.39
CA TYR A 904 31.38 60.30 12.07
C TYR A 904 31.95 60.22 10.65
N ARG A 905 31.83 61.29 9.84
CA ARG A 905 32.28 61.31 8.43
C ARG A 905 33.77 61.07 8.21
N ASN A 906 34.60 61.26 9.24
CA ASN A 906 36.04 61.03 9.24
C ASN A 906 36.48 60.05 10.36
N ALA A 907 35.53 59.38 11.01
CA ALA A 907 35.80 58.40 12.04
C ALA A 907 35.71 56.99 11.45
N ASN A 908 36.52 56.08 11.97
CA ASN A 908 36.39 54.67 11.60
C ASN A 908 35.37 53.99 12.50
N LEU A 909 34.43 53.29 11.89
CA LEU A 909 33.22 52.83 12.55
C LEU A 909 32.95 51.37 12.28
N ILE A 910 32.30 50.71 13.22
CA ILE A 910 31.41 49.59 12.91
C ILE A 910 30.00 50.17 12.89
N VAL A 911 29.36 50.09 11.73
CA VAL A 911 27.94 50.41 11.57
C VAL A 911 27.16 49.11 11.77
N GLU A 912 26.26 49.13 12.74
CA GLU A 912 25.44 48.00 13.11
C GLU A 912 23.98 48.32 12.80
N ALA A 913 23.30 47.45 12.07
CA ALA A 913 21.87 47.56 11.81
C ALA A 913 21.13 46.43 12.53
N LYS A 914 20.07 46.79 13.26
CA LYS A 914 19.20 45.87 13.99
C LYS A 914 17.75 46.10 13.62
N ALA A 915 17.04 45.03 13.26
CA ALA A 915 15.59 45.08 13.02
C ALA A 915 15.00 43.67 13.19
N ALA A 916 13.85 43.54 13.85
CA ALA A 916 13.13 42.26 14.00
C ALA A 916 14.01 41.05 14.43
N GLY A 917 15.00 41.26 15.29
CA GLY A 917 15.94 40.22 15.74
C GLY A 917 17.11 39.93 14.79
N LEU A 918 17.14 40.53 13.60
CA LEU A 918 18.27 40.52 12.68
C LEU A 918 19.34 41.51 13.15
N ARG A 919 20.61 41.15 12.96
CA ARG A 919 21.77 41.99 13.25
C ARG A 919 22.75 41.88 12.09
N LYS A 920 23.06 43.00 11.46
CA LYS A 920 24.12 43.12 10.45
C LYS A 920 25.12 44.15 10.88
N GLN A 921 26.39 43.89 10.57
CA GLN A 921 27.49 44.79 10.91
C GLN A 921 28.37 44.95 9.70
N GLN A 922 28.82 46.18 9.48
CA GLN A 922 29.82 46.47 8.49
C GLN A 922 30.83 47.47 9.04
N THR A 923 32.10 47.19 8.79
CA THR A 923 33.19 48.08 9.14
C THR A 923 33.36 49.14 8.06
N TYR A 924 33.38 50.41 8.46
CA TYR A 924 33.60 51.56 7.58
C TYR A 924 34.90 52.26 7.98
N PHE A 925 35.90 52.21 7.10
CA PHE A 925 37.16 52.93 7.26
C PHE A 925 37.07 54.30 6.59
N ALA A 926 36.69 55.33 7.36
CA ALA A 926 36.73 56.68 6.85
C ALA A 926 38.19 57.15 6.76
N ASN A 927 38.71 57.31 5.55
CA ASN A 927 40.02 57.92 5.35
C ASN A 927 40.02 58.88 4.16
N SER A 928 40.95 59.84 4.20
CA SER A 928 41.32 60.67 3.06
C SER A 928 42.78 60.43 2.68
N LEU A 929 43.26 59.21 2.89
CA LEU A 929 44.61 58.76 2.63
C LEU A 929 44.63 57.99 1.31
N SER A 930 45.67 58.19 0.52
CA SER A 930 45.99 57.32 -0.61
C SER A 930 47.33 56.67 -0.29
N VAL A 931 47.32 55.36 -0.06
CA VAL A 931 48.53 54.59 0.26
C VAL A 931 48.93 53.78 -0.96
N GLN A 932 50.08 54.13 -1.50
CA GLN A 932 50.70 53.37 -2.58
C GLN A 932 51.68 52.35 -1.97
N MET A 933 51.33 51.07 -2.09
CA MET A 933 52.22 49.96 -1.74
C MET A 933 53.24 49.74 -2.86
N ILE A 934 54.53 49.71 -2.51
CA ILE A 934 55.64 49.43 -3.41
C ILE A 934 56.23 48.09 -2.97
N GLU A 935 55.47 47.02 -3.22
CA GLU A 935 55.70 45.69 -2.64
C GLU A 935 57.10 45.13 -2.93
N SER A 936 57.59 45.30 -4.16
CA SER A 936 58.91 44.81 -4.58
C SER A 936 60.08 45.45 -3.82
N PHE A 937 59.86 46.61 -3.19
CA PHE A 937 60.90 47.34 -2.45
C PHE A 937 60.61 47.40 -0.94
N GLY A 938 59.51 46.80 -0.46
CA GLY A 938 59.15 46.83 0.96
C GLY A 938 58.87 48.23 1.50
N GLN A 939 58.42 49.15 0.64
CA GLN A 939 58.12 50.53 1.00
C GLN A 939 56.67 50.89 0.69
N LEU A 940 56.15 51.86 1.42
CA LEU A 940 54.89 52.50 1.12
C LEU A 940 55.07 54.01 0.95
N LYS A 941 54.12 54.64 0.28
CA LYS A 941 53.99 56.09 0.18
C LYS A 941 52.56 56.51 0.52
N VAL A 942 52.41 57.45 1.44
CA VAL A 942 51.12 58.02 1.84
C VAL A 942 50.99 59.44 1.28
N THR A 943 49.90 59.69 0.57
CA THR A 943 49.50 61.01 0.08
C THR A 943 48.08 61.35 0.53
N ASP A 944 47.75 62.63 0.54
CA ASP A 944 46.37 63.07 0.67
C ASP A 944 45.58 62.67 -0.59
N ALA A 945 44.44 62.00 -0.42
CA ALA A 945 43.67 61.46 -1.53
C ALA A 945 43.08 62.55 -2.46
N LYS A 946 42.92 63.79 -1.99
CA LYS A 946 42.35 64.89 -2.80
C LYS A 946 43.40 65.80 -3.41
N THR A 947 44.45 66.13 -2.65
CA THR A 947 45.47 67.10 -3.05
C THR A 947 46.74 66.45 -3.59
N GLU A 948 46.84 65.11 -3.50
CA GLU A 948 48.00 64.27 -3.89
C GLU A 948 49.33 64.65 -3.21
N LYS A 949 49.28 65.54 -2.21
CA LYS A 949 50.46 65.98 -1.47
C LYS A 949 50.94 64.87 -0.54
N PRO A 950 52.26 64.61 -0.47
CA PRO A 950 52.81 63.64 0.48
C PRO A 950 52.50 64.00 1.94
N LEU A 951 52.17 62.98 2.73
CA LEU A 951 51.83 63.14 4.14
C LEU A 951 52.95 62.63 5.03
N SER A 952 53.65 63.58 5.68
CA SER A 952 54.68 63.29 6.66
C SER A 952 54.09 63.04 8.04
N LYS A 953 54.79 62.30 8.91
CA LYS A 953 54.37 62.00 10.28
C LYS A 953 53.08 61.18 10.37
N VAL A 954 52.72 60.44 9.32
CA VAL A 954 51.63 59.46 9.37
C VAL A 954 52.18 58.21 10.05
N TYR A 955 51.50 57.72 11.07
CA TYR A 955 51.91 56.53 11.81
C TYR A 955 51.71 55.29 10.95
N VAL A 956 52.69 54.38 10.96
CA VAL A 956 52.64 53.10 10.26
C VAL A 956 53.01 52.01 11.26
N LYS A 957 52.17 50.99 11.37
CA LYS A 957 52.37 49.82 12.24
C LYS A 957 52.31 48.56 11.39
N VAL A 958 53.27 47.66 11.56
CA VAL A 958 53.47 46.50 10.70
C VAL A 958 53.56 45.24 11.53
N PHE A 959 52.77 44.24 11.15
CA PHE A 959 52.89 42.88 11.64
C PHE A 959 53.34 41.97 10.50
N ALA A 960 54.09 40.94 10.84
CA ALA A 960 54.58 39.94 9.90
C ALA A 960 54.00 38.57 10.23
N ARG A 961 53.57 37.85 9.18
CA ARG A 961 53.16 36.45 9.24
C ARG A 961 54.24 35.60 8.59
N ASP A 962 54.79 34.67 9.36
CA ASP A 962 55.83 33.75 8.90
C ASP A 962 55.24 32.51 8.22
N ARG A 963 56.09 31.68 7.61
CA ARG A 963 55.69 30.44 6.89
C ARG A 963 54.96 29.43 7.78
N ASP A 964 55.24 29.43 9.08
CA ASP A 964 54.60 28.56 10.07
C ASP A 964 53.24 29.08 10.55
N GLY A 965 52.79 30.23 10.02
CA GLY A 965 51.55 30.88 10.40
C GLY A 965 51.66 31.77 11.64
N SER A 966 52.83 31.85 12.29
CA SER A 966 53.02 32.71 13.46
C SER A 966 52.94 34.19 13.07
N VAL A 967 52.23 34.96 13.90
CA VAL A 967 52.03 36.40 13.73
C VAL A 967 52.82 37.12 14.82
N ARG A 968 53.65 38.07 14.41
CA ARG A 968 54.43 38.90 15.34
C ARG A 968 54.42 40.36 14.91
N PHE A 969 54.58 41.24 15.88
CA PHE A 969 54.89 42.64 15.61
C PHE A 969 56.22 42.72 14.87
N HIS A 970 56.25 43.41 13.73
CA HIS A 970 57.45 43.55 12.90
C HIS A 970 58.14 44.87 13.17
N LYS A 971 57.44 45.99 12.92
CA LYS A 971 57.96 47.33 13.18
C LYS A 971 56.83 48.36 13.15
N ASP A 972 57.11 49.54 13.68
CA ASP A 972 56.29 50.72 13.49
C ASP A 972 57.16 51.96 13.30
N GLY A 973 56.52 53.08 12.99
CA GLY A 973 57.17 54.37 12.88
C GLY A 973 56.32 55.35 12.11
N TYR A 974 56.94 56.38 11.57
CA TYR A 974 56.23 57.47 10.91
C TYR A 974 56.77 57.70 9.51
N THR A 975 55.90 58.09 8.59
CA THR A 975 56.30 58.51 7.25
C THR A 975 57.21 59.74 7.30
N ASP A 976 58.21 59.77 6.41
CA ASP A 976 59.12 60.91 6.27
C ASP A 976 58.45 62.12 5.57
N LEU A 977 59.20 63.21 5.34
CA LEU A 977 58.70 64.41 4.64
C LEU A 977 58.16 64.15 3.21
N ARG A 978 58.50 63.00 2.62
CA ARG A 978 58.09 62.55 1.28
C ARG A 978 56.89 61.59 1.36
N GLY A 979 56.33 61.39 2.54
CA GLY A 979 55.25 60.45 2.83
C GLY A 979 55.68 59.00 2.77
N ARG A 980 56.97 58.68 2.81
CA ARG A 980 57.46 57.31 2.63
C ARG A 980 57.76 56.63 3.96
N PHE A 981 57.51 55.32 3.99
CA PHE A 981 57.91 54.45 5.09
C PHE A 981 58.43 53.11 4.54
N ASP A 982 59.55 52.64 5.07
CA ASP A 982 60.06 51.29 4.80
C ASP A 982 59.39 50.34 5.79
N TYR A 983 58.51 49.47 5.32
CA TYR A 983 57.77 48.54 6.18
C TYR A 983 58.45 47.17 6.31
N ALA A 984 59.43 46.83 5.47
CA ALA A 984 60.02 45.48 5.44
C ALA A 984 61.36 45.39 6.20
N SER A 985 62.22 46.41 6.13
CA SER A 985 63.60 46.31 6.63
C SER A 985 63.70 46.36 8.16
N LEU A 986 64.42 45.39 8.75
CA LEU A 986 64.78 45.32 10.17
C LEU A 986 66.23 44.85 10.34
N SER A 987 66.97 45.45 11.26
CA SER A 987 68.32 45.00 11.63
C SER A 987 68.26 43.94 12.73
N GLY A 988 68.17 42.66 12.34
CA GLY A 988 68.14 41.52 13.27
C GLY A 988 67.79 40.18 12.61
N PRO A 989 67.99 39.03 13.29
CA PRO A 989 67.76 37.69 12.74
C PRO A 989 66.28 37.35 12.44
N GLN A 990 65.33 38.20 12.86
CA GLN A 990 63.89 38.03 12.64
C GLN A 990 63.38 38.61 11.29
N SER A 991 64.27 39.15 10.45
CA SER A 991 63.89 39.88 9.22
C SER A 991 63.63 39.01 7.97
N THR A 992 63.95 37.72 8.00
CA THR A 992 63.97 36.86 6.79
C THR A 992 62.88 35.79 6.70
N SER A 993 62.00 35.65 7.70
CA SER A 993 60.97 34.60 7.76
C SER A 993 59.58 35.01 7.28
N ALA A 994 59.32 36.31 7.10
CA ALA A 994 57.99 36.83 6.79
C ALA A 994 57.56 36.47 5.36
N VAL A 995 56.30 36.03 5.22
CA VAL A 995 55.65 35.73 3.93
C VAL A 995 54.62 36.79 3.56
N HIS A 996 53.93 37.35 4.56
CA HIS A 996 52.99 38.46 4.40
C HIS A 996 53.22 39.51 5.49
N TYR A 997 52.94 40.77 5.15
CA TYR A 997 52.88 41.88 6.08
C TYR A 997 51.45 42.43 6.13
N ALA A 998 50.95 42.61 7.33
CA ALA A 998 49.78 43.44 7.58
C ALA A 998 50.27 44.82 8.02
N ILE A 999 49.75 45.88 7.41
CA ILE A 999 50.24 47.24 7.59
C ILE A 999 49.07 48.17 7.87
N LEU A 1000 49.05 48.75 9.06
CA LEU A 1000 48.16 49.84 9.43
C LEU A 1000 48.86 51.17 9.14
N VAL A 1001 48.19 52.05 8.40
CA VAL A 1001 48.57 53.44 8.21
C VAL A 1001 47.52 54.32 8.89
N LEU A 1002 47.93 55.14 9.85
CA LEU A 1002 47.04 55.90 10.74
C LEU A 1002 47.46 57.38 10.81
N SER A 1003 46.50 58.27 10.61
CA SER A 1003 46.63 59.72 10.76
C SER A 1003 45.54 60.25 11.69
N GLU A 1004 45.92 61.11 12.64
CA GLU A 1004 44.98 61.70 13.62
C GLU A 1004 43.83 62.47 12.96
N ASP A 1005 44.08 63.17 11.86
CA ASP A 1005 43.11 64.03 11.17
C ASP A 1005 42.52 63.45 9.88
N ARG A 1006 43.10 62.35 9.35
CA ARG A 1006 42.77 61.83 8.00
C ARG A 1006 42.38 60.35 7.97
N GLY A 1007 42.22 59.73 9.13
CA GLY A 1007 41.70 58.38 9.26
C GLY A 1007 42.77 57.30 9.14
N ALA A 1008 42.34 56.08 8.83
CA ALA A 1008 43.22 54.91 8.77
C ALA A 1008 42.93 54.02 7.57
N ILE A 1009 43.95 53.27 7.14
CA ILE A 1009 43.84 52.23 6.13
C ILE A 1009 44.72 51.05 6.55
N ILE A 1010 44.21 49.84 6.32
CA ILE A 1010 44.92 48.58 6.58
C ILE A 1010 45.15 47.91 5.24
N GLU A 1011 46.38 47.50 4.97
CA GLU A 1011 46.78 46.79 3.75
C GLU A 1011 47.48 45.49 4.12
N GLU A 1012 47.15 44.40 3.43
CA GLU A 1012 47.88 43.13 3.51
C GLU A 1012 48.67 42.94 2.22
N VAL A 1013 49.99 42.82 2.33
CA VAL A 1013 50.89 42.67 1.18
C VAL A 1013 51.81 41.48 1.37
N ARG A 1014 52.27 40.90 0.26
CA ARG A 1014 53.31 39.86 0.31
C ARG A 1014 54.64 40.46 0.72
N ALA A 1015 55.46 39.65 1.39
CA ALA A 1015 56.84 40.04 1.64
C ALA A 1015 57.59 40.25 0.31
N PRO A 1016 58.46 41.27 0.20
CA PRO A 1016 59.22 41.54 -1.02
C PRO A 1016 60.03 40.30 -1.43
N SER A 1017 59.95 39.91 -2.70
CA SER A 1017 60.75 38.80 -3.21
C SER A 1017 62.22 39.22 -3.29
N THR A 1018 63.09 38.55 -2.53
CA THR A 1018 64.52 38.57 -2.82
C THR A 1018 64.71 37.77 -4.10
N GLY A 1019 64.86 38.45 -5.24
CA GLY A 1019 65.09 37.79 -6.52
C GLY A 1019 66.28 36.83 -6.44
N ASN A 1020 65.96 35.54 -6.41
CA ASN A 1020 66.82 34.42 -6.77
C ASN A 1020 65.94 33.39 -7.48
#